data_AF-A0A415DTZ9-F1
#
_entry.id   AF-A0A415DTZ9-F1
#
_cell.length_a   1.000
_cell.length_b   1.000
_cell.length_c   1.000
_cell.angle_alpha   90.00
_cell.angle_beta   90.00
_cell.angle_gamma   90.00
#
_symmetry.space_group_name_H-M   'P 1'
#
loop_
_entity.id
_entity.type
_entity.pdbx_description
1 polymer ?
#
loop_
_entity_poly.entity_id
_entity_poly.type
_entity_poly.pdbx_seq_one_letter_code
_entity_poly.pdbx_strand_id
1 'polypeptide(L)'
;MKKFLTVLLALSVVFTYTVGTAFADTPDEVSAEKAKMKTAVTDYASRISYDASGKLGSAPELNPADKNLTKTAIDAVINKVISKYEGEIIKADNAGTDLAAAWADIDTDAKLAGVIFTDNATDLYTKVIADEVAALNAKLATYTVSDYPEVDQSALESAISTAKSAIETATSAAADKVALGNLASARDAFDTTVKDFKTKAAFKADLDSVKSKAKSNIASAASAFKTYAVSEYNKVIDNNASAPTAVAEAKARLNALDATIATLTEMYGAQIDAVEYDSEKAYTGVSTANKDAVDAVSTKAATTFATSALAGYEDAADALGGTTMLLEYAKATAEQKKLEYDTSTGLAKYNTASVDKALADATADIYAGTADTFVKVDAFFTAPKLQTAVAEKAALETAKTTAITAITTMGYALTEWSGDNADRAKAVQDEYTAKIKAAATAAEVTKAETAAKAALDKIVKTANVAALETLTKTQMATLGYTGAAGAVGTKAAPEGLLMQHAVSLAAKNPTAYSDTLLQNTATAAVDFLVDKVVNNIDATKKTDGSAIQTILKANYAEALAIMSGLKTDAELKTVETEVINAINALPTVVSLEDKDKYVAAQKALEAFVNTPGADIANISNSGLLEAYMTKLITLEKAAVEAKISALPKLVTVSDKEAIEAADAALKAYDDTYGKYNTAPYDYGYLAASNAPKLETAKAGLENAMLVDAAKKIAELPINITAADKAAVEAARAAYDALTDAQKEAFSESLLKKLVAAEAAFGDSEIKAVESLKIKASSKLYKGKKIRVNWRVADGDASTIDGYRVYKSTKMNSGYKFMGKTKKLYMDNKKDLKKGKRYFYKVRAYKVVDGKTYYSDYSNLANRYYK
;
A
#
# COMPACT_ATOMS: atom_id res chain seq x y z
N MET A 1 28.04 20.65 33.58
CA MET A 1 28.12 22.13 33.50
C MET A 1 26.77 22.71 33.10
N LYS A 2 26.04 23.33 34.05
CA LYS A 2 25.07 24.42 33.82
C LYS A 2 24.67 24.94 35.21
N LYS A 3 24.98 26.20 35.50
CA LYS A 3 24.68 26.84 36.79
C LYS A 3 23.21 27.26 36.77
N PHE A 4 22.41 26.84 37.75
CA PHE A 4 21.12 27.49 38.00
C PHE A 4 21.29 28.65 38.97
N LEU A 5 20.54 29.71 38.68
CA LEU A 5 20.79 31.07 39.12
C LEU A 5 19.73 31.44 40.15
N THR A 6 20.08 31.50 41.43
CA THR A 6 19.13 31.88 42.48
C THR A 6 18.87 33.38 42.41
N VAL A 7 17.66 33.77 42.01
CA VAL A 7 17.21 35.16 42.01
C VAL A 7 16.99 35.60 43.45
N LEU A 8 17.86 36.48 43.95
CA LEU A 8 17.67 37.13 45.25
C LEU A 8 16.63 38.24 45.09
N LEU A 9 15.45 38.07 45.69
CA LEU A 9 14.41 39.11 45.69
C LEU A 9 14.78 40.19 46.71
N ALA A 10 15.51 41.20 46.27
CA ALA A 10 15.86 42.34 47.11
C ALA A 10 14.62 43.22 47.35
N LEU A 11 14.06 43.21 48.58
CA LEU A 11 13.16 44.27 49.02
C LEU A 11 13.96 45.56 49.24
N SER A 12 14.06 46.38 48.20
CA SER A 12 14.61 47.73 48.29
C SER A 12 13.60 48.67 48.95
N VAL A 13 13.78 48.95 50.25
CA VAL A 13 13.17 50.14 50.86
C VAL A 13 13.93 51.36 50.33
N VAL A 14 13.23 52.19 49.56
CA VAL A 14 13.80 53.39 48.93
C VAL A 14 13.91 54.51 49.96
N PHE A 15 15.14 54.86 50.34
CA PHE A 15 15.42 56.14 51.01
C PHE A 15 15.64 57.23 49.95
N THR A 16 14.59 58.01 49.64
CA THR A 16 14.77 59.30 48.96
C THR A 16 15.11 60.38 49.97
N TYR A 17 16.37 60.84 49.94
CA TYR A 17 16.79 62.02 50.68
C TYR A 17 16.34 63.30 49.95
N THR A 18 15.50 64.11 50.58
CA THR A 18 15.27 65.51 50.20
C THR A 18 15.46 66.40 51.42
N VAL A 19 16.46 67.28 51.37
CA VAL A 19 16.79 68.21 52.45
C VAL A 19 15.79 69.38 52.50
N GLY A 20 15.13 69.55 53.63
CA GLY A 20 14.20 70.65 53.92
C GLY A 20 14.24 70.98 55.41
N THR A 21 14.43 72.26 55.73
CA THR A 21 14.76 72.79 57.06
C THR A 21 13.75 72.50 58.18
N ALA A 22 14.27 72.06 59.32
CA ALA A 22 13.85 72.45 60.68
C ALA A 22 12.35 72.39 61.05
N PHE A 23 11.91 71.21 61.52
CA PHE A 23 11.47 71.02 62.91
C PHE A 23 11.79 69.56 63.30
N ALA A 24 12.13 69.31 64.56
CA ALA A 24 12.43 67.96 65.02
C ALA A 24 11.12 67.23 65.36
N ASP A 25 10.58 66.52 64.37
CA ASP A 25 9.54 65.51 64.63
C ASP A 25 10.21 64.34 65.38
N THR A 26 9.97 64.27 66.68
CA THR A 26 10.30 63.08 67.47
C THR A 26 9.53 61.89 66.90
N PRO A 27 10.14 60.69 66.79
CA PRO A 27 9.38 59.49 66.48
C PRO A 27 8.23 59.38 67.48
N ASP A 28 7.01 59.32 66.96
CA ASP A 28 5.79 58.99 67.69
C ASP A 28 6.08 57.85 68.69
N GLU A 29 5.78 58.06 69.98
CA GLU A 29 6.26 57.19 71.07
C GLU A 29 5.79 55.74 70.87
N VAL A 30 4.59 55.58 70.30
CA VAL A 30 4.00 54.31 69.86
C VAL A 30 4.88 53.60 68.83
N SER A 31 5.39 54.34 67.85
CA SER A 31 6.24 53.83 66.78
C SER A 31 7.63 53.45 67.28
N ALA A 32 8.18 54.22 68.23
CA ALA A 32 9.43 53.88 68.91
C ALA A 32 9.30 52.62 69.78
N GLU A 33 8.21 52.47 70.52
CA GLU A 33 8.01 51.32 71.42
C GLU A 33 7.73 50.02 70.65
N LYS A 34 6.94 50.08 69.56
CA LYS A 34 6.79 48.96 68.62
C LYS A 34 8.13 48.48 68.08
N ALA A 35 9.05 49.40 67.77
CA ALA A 35 10.39 49.04 67.28
C ALA A 35 11.22 48.31 68.35
N LYS A 36 11.13 48.70 69.63
CA LYS A 36 11.80 47.99 70.75
C LYS A 36 11.26 46.58 70.92
N MET A 37 9.94 46.44 71.06
CA MET A 37 9.26 45.15 71.19
C MET A 37 9.61 44.22 70.02
N LYS A 38 9.51 44.72 68.78
CA LYS A 38 9.85 43.96 67.58
C LYS A 38 11.31 43.55 67.54
N THR A 39 12.22 44.39 68.01
CA THR A 39 13.65 44.07 68.14
C THR A 39 13.89 42.95 69.15
N ALA A 40 13.22 42.98 70.32
CA ALA A 40 13.32 41.90 71.31
C ALA A 40 12.83 40.55 70.75
N VAL A 41 11.66 40.55 70.07
CA VAL A 41 11.12 39.32 69.46
C VAL A 41 12.01 38.81 68.31
N THR A 42 12.54 39.69 67.45
CA THR A 42 13.38 39.25 66.32
C THR A 42 14.80 38.85 66.75
N ASP A 43 15.35 39.45 67.81
CA ASP A 43 16.61 39.01 68.41
C ASP A 43 16.45 37.59 69.01
N TYR A 44 15.40 37.33 69.79
CA TYR A 44 15.08 35.98 70.26
C TYR A 44 14.91 35.00 69.10
N ALA A 45 14.15 35.37 68.07
CA ALA A 45 13.95 34.56 66.87
C ALA A 45 15.26 34.23 66.13
N SER A 46 16.21 35.17 66.10
CA SER A 46 17.52 34.97 65.46
C SER A 46 18.41 33.95 66.19
N ARG A 47 18.12 33.70 67.47
CA ARG A 47 18.83 32.75 68.35
C ARG A 47 18.19 31.35 68.35
N ILE A 48 17.10 31.14 67.60
CA ILE A 48 16.51 29.81 67.38
C ILE A 48 17.33 29.06 66.31
N SER A 49 17.80 27.86 66.64
CA SER A 49 18.51 27.00 65.68
C SER A 49 17.56 26.02 64.99
N TYR A 50 17.85 25.72 63.73
CA TYR A 50 17.11 24.77 62.90
C TYR A 50 18.07 23.76 62.26
N ASP A 51 17.60 22.54 62.03
CA ASP A 51 18.34 21.53 61.28
C ASP A 51 18.26 21.76 59.75
N ALA A 52 18.97 20.91 58.99
CA ALA A 52 18.99 20.99 57.52
C ALA A 52 17.64 20.72 56.84
N SER A 53 16.64 20.19 57.57
CA SER A 53 15.25 20.00 57.11
C SER A 53 14.33 21.14 57.52
N GLY A 54 14.82 22.16 58.24
CA GLY A 54 14.04 23.28 58.75
C GLY A 54 13.24 22.97 60.01
N LYS A 55 13.56 21.87 60.71
CA LYS A 55 12.97 21.52 62.01
C LYS A 55 13.75 22.14 63.17
N LEU A 56 13.08 22.37 64.30
CA LEU A 56 13.62 23.03 65.49
C LEU A 56 14.78 22.23 66.11
N GLY A 57 15.97 22.84 66.19
CA GLY A 57 17.12 22.29 66.89
C GLY A 57 17.13 22.66 68.37
N SER A 58 17.06 23.97 68.65
CA SER A 58 17.05 24.57 69.99
C SER A 58 16.48 25.99 69.97
N ALA A 59 15.88 26.44 71.06
CA ALA A 59 15.54 27.85 71.29
C ALA A 59 16.00 28.28 72.69
N PRO A 60 16.29 29.58 72.94
CA PRO A 60 16.59 30.07 74.29
C PRO A 60 15.43 29.78 75.26
N GLU A 61 15.75 29.40 76.50
CA GLU A 61 14.80 29.06 77.56
C GLU A 61 13.78 27.92 77.25
N LEU A 62 13.97 27.15 76.17
CA LEU A 62 13.11 26.03 75.79
C LEU A 62 13.81 24.68 75.98
N ASN A 63 13.49 23.98 77.07
CA ASN A 63 14.04 22.65 77.37
C ASN A 63 13.00 21.71 78.01
N PRO A 64 12.69 20.54 77.41
CA PRO A 64 13.17 20.03 76.13
C PRO A 64 12.41 20.60 74.92
N ALA A 65 13.13 21.05 73.89
CA ALA A 65 12.54 21.49 72.63
C ALA A 65 11.91 20.32 71.83
N ASP A 66 10.77 20.57 71.19
CA ASP A 66 10.16 19.60 70.26
C ASP A 66 10.76 19.72 68.86
N LYS A 67 11.56 18.72 68.50
CA LYS A 67 12.27 18.65 67.22
C LYS A 67 11.38 18.35 66.01
N ASN A 68 10.07 18.21 66.17
CA ASN A 68 9.14 18.12 65.04
C ASN A 68 8.53 19.47 64.64
N LEU A 69 8.66 20.52 65.47
CA LEU A 69 8.22 21.87 65.10
C LEU A 69 9.07 22.40 63.93
N THR A 70 8.43 23.04 62.95
CA THR A 70 9.10 23.61 61.77
C THR A 70 9.32 25.11 61.91
N LYS A 71 10.36 25.62 61.23
CA LYS A 71 10.60 27.06 61.10
C LYS A 71 9.36 27.81 60.62
N THR A 72 8.62 27.26 59.64
CA THR A 72 7.41 27.88 59.09
C THR A 72 6.31 28.09 60.14
N ALA A 73 6.10 27.11 61.03
CA ALA A 73 5.12 27.24 62.11
C ALA A 73 5.57 28.25 63.18
N ILE A 74 6.85 28.21 63.54
CA ILE A 74 7.45 29.11 64.53
C ILE A 74 7.46 30.56 64.01
N ASP A 75 7.86 30.80 62.76
CA ASP A 75 7.80 32.11 62.09
C ASP A 75 6.36 32.64 62.04
N ALA A 76 5.37 31.78 61.77
CA ALA A 76 3.96 32.19 61.73
C ALA A 76 3.47 32.65 63.12
N VAL A 77 3.85 31.94 64.19
CA VAL A 77 3.51 32.32 65.57
C VAL A 77 4.30 33.55 66.03
N ILE A 78 5.58 33.69 65.67
CA ILE A 78 6.36 34.91 65.92
C ILE A 78 5.69 36.13 65.29
N ASN A 79 5.26 36.03 64.03
CA ASN A 79 4.53 37.11 63.36
C ASN A 79 3.19 37.41 64.05
N LYS A 80 2.45 36.38 64.50
CA LYS A 80 1.23 36.53 65.32
C LYS A 80 1.50 37.25 66.65
N VAL A 81 2.59 36.92 67.34
CA VAL A 81 3.01 37.55 68.59
C VAL A 81 3.38 39.02 68.36
N ILE A 82 4.18 39.32 67.33
CA ILE A 82 4.50 40.71 66.94
C ILE A 82 3.21 41.49 66.66
N SER A 83 2.29 40.97 65.84
CA SER A 83 1.02 41.64 65.53
C SER A 83 0.12 41.81 66.77
N LYS A 84 0.09 40.84 67.69
CA LYS A 84 -0.64 40.94 68.97
C LYS A 84 -0.13 42.14 69.77
N TYR A 85 1.17 42.19 70.04
CA TYR A 85 1.75 43.23 70.91
C TYR A 85 1.89 44.59 70.21
N GLU A 86 2.04 44.65 68.88
CA GLU A 86 1.82 45.90 68.11
C GLU A 86 0.41 46.45 68.35
N GLY A 87 -0.59 45.57 68.49
CA GLY A 87 -1.98 45.92 68.85
C GLY A 87 -2.16 46.32 70.32
N GLU A 88 -1.54 45.62 71.27
CA GLU A 88 -1.62 45.99 72.70
C GLU A 88 -0.95 47.34 72.98
N ILE A 89 0.18 47.66 72.32
CA ILE A 89 0.82 48.99 72.41
C ILE A 89 -0.12 50.08 71.88
N ILE A 90 -0.85 49.84 70.79
CA ILE A 90 -1.88 50.78 70.30
C ILE A 90 -3.03 50.95 71.31
N LYS A 91 -3.46 49.89 72.00
CA LYS A 91 -4.50 50.02 73.04
C LYS A 91 -4.00 50.83 74.24
N ALA A 92 -2.75 50.61 74.67
CA ALA A 92 -2.14 51.34 75.78
C ALA A 92 -2.01 52.84 75.47
N ASP A 93 -1.63 53.19 74.24
CA ASP A 93 -1.62 54.56 73.72
C ASP A 93 -3.01 55.21 73.78
N ASN A 94 -4.02 54.57 73.19
CA ASN A 94 -5.40 55.06 73.22
C ASN A 94 -5.99 55.16 74.64
N ALA A 95 -5.43 54.44 75.62
CA ALA A 95 -5.81 54.50 77.02
C ALA A 95 -4.98 55.50 77.86
N GLY A 96 -3.92 56.10 77.30
CA GLY A 96 -3.01 56.98 78.02
C GLY A 96 -2.20 56.27 79.11
N THR A 97 -1.90 54.98 78.91
CA THR A 97 -1.16 54.11 79.85
C THR A 97 0.27 53.81 79.39
N ASP A 98 1.10 53.25 80.27
CA ASP A 98 2.50 52.91 79.96
C ASP A 98 2.61 51.93 78.76
N LEU A 99 3.21 52.42 77.67
CA LEU A 99 3.45 51.67 76.43
C LEU A 99 4.42 50.50 76.62
N ALA A 100 5.38 50.61 77.55
CA ALA A 100 6.33 49.53 77.84
C ALA A 100 5.66 48.40 78.64
N ALA A 101 4.76 48.74 79.56
CA ALA A 101 3.95 47.76 80.28
C ALA A 101 3.07 46.91 79.33
N ALA A 102 2.66 47.47 78.17
CA ALA A 102 1.82 46.79 77.19
C ALA A 102 2.44 45.53 76.56
N TRP A 103 3.78 45.37 76.63
CA TRP A 103 4.50 44.18 76.15
C TRP A 103 5.39 43.53 77.22
N ALA A 104 5.17 43.84 78.50
CA ALA A 104 5.88 43.22 79.62
C ALA A 104 5.74 41.69 79.67
N ASP A 105 4.72 41.11 79.04
CA ASP A 105 4.55 39.66 78.89
C ASP A 105 5.51 39.01 77.87
N ILE A 106 6.35 39.78 77.18
CA ILE A 106 7.37 39.30 76.22
C ILE A 106 8.69 40.09 76.32
N ASP A 107 8.97 40.71 77.47
CA ASP A 107 10.16 41.55 77.73
C ASP A 107 11.48 40.78 77.94
N THR A 108 11.41 39.45 78.05
CA THR A 108 12.52 38.57 78.47
C THR A 108 12.45 37.24 77.74
N ASP A 109 13.61 36.61 77.50
CA ASP A 109 13.70 35.34 76.76
C ASP A 109 12.79 34.22 77.31
N ALA A 110 12.68 34.11 78.64
CA ALA A 110 11.82 33.10 79.27
C ALA A 110 10.32 33.35 79.02
N LYS A 111 9.90 34.62 79.01
CA LYS A 111 8.52 34.99 78.67
C LYS A 111 8.24 34.85 77.17
N LEU A 112 9.17 35.24 76.31
CA LEU A 112 9.12 34.99 74.87
C LEU A 112 8.99 33.49 74.55
N ALA A 113 9.79 32.65 75.20
CA ALA A 113 9.69 31.20 75.09
C ALA A 113 8.30 30.69 75.53
N GLY A 114 7.78 31.17 76.67
CA GLY A 114 6.44 30.86 77.15
C GLY A 114 5.34 31.23 76.16
N VAL A 115 5.32 32.49 75.70
CA VAL A 115 4.29 32.99 74.78
C VAL A 115 4.35 32.28 73.41
N ILE A 116 5.54 32.04 72.86
CA ILE A 116 5.71 31.42 71.55
C ILE A 116 5.39 29.92 71.61
N PHE A 117 5.96 29.18 72.57
CA PHE A 117 5.94 27.70 72.58
C PHE A 117 4.88 27.07 73.50
N THR A 118 4.38 27.81 74.49
CA THR A 118 3.35 27.33 75.44
C THR A 118 2.00 27.96 75.15
N ASP A 119 1.88 29.29 75.17
CA ASP A 119 0.58 29.98 75.06
C ASP A 119 -0.01 29.87 73.64
N ASN A 120 0.83 29.88 72.61
CA ASN A 120 0.45 29.66 71.22
C ASN A 120 0.75 28.21 70.75
N ALA A 121 0.89 27.25 71.67
CA ALA A 121 1.14 25.85 71.34
C ALA A 121 0.12 25.28 70.34
N THR A 122 -1.17 25.55 70.54
CA THR A 122 -2.24 25.09 69.64
C THR A 122 -2.06 25.63 68.21
N ASP A 123 -1.65 26.89 68.04
CA ASP A 123 -1.37 27.47 66.73
C ASP A 123 -0.14 26.84 66.07
N LEU A 124 0.94 26.63 66.85
CA LEU A 124 2.14 25.93 66.38
C LEU A 124 1.78 24.54 65.85
N TYR A 125 1.12 23.71 66.67
CA TYR A 125 0.76 22.35 66.30
C TYR A 125 -0.24 22.31 65.14
N THR A 126 -1.24 23.21 65.11
CA THR A 126 -2.19 23.30 63.99
C THR A 126 -1.47 23.59 62.67
N LYS A 127 -0.52 24.54 62.66
CA LYS A 127 0.20 24.92 61.44
C LYS A 127 1.14 23.81 60.96
N VAL A 128 1.92 23.20 61.86
CA VAL A 128 2.88 22.16 61.47
C VAL A 128 2.21 20.84 61.09
N ILE A 129 1.10 20.46 61.75
CA ILE A 129 0.31 19.28 61.35
C ILE A 129 -0.29 19.50 59.96
N ALA A 130 -0.85 20.68 59.67
CA ALA A 130 -1.38 20.99 58.34
C ALA A 130 -0.29 20.91 57.24
N ASP A 131 0.91 21.43 57.50
CA ASP A 131 2.05 21.35 56.57
C ASP A 131 2.51 19.90 56.34
N GLU A 132 2.64 19.11 57.41
CA GLU A 132 3.06 17.70 57.34
C GLU A 132 1.99 16.82 56.67
N VAL A 133 0.69 17.06 56.94
CA VAL A 133 -0.42 16.39 56.24
C VAL A 133 -0.40 16.70 54.74
N ALA A 134 -0.14 17.95 54.35
CA ALA A 134 -0.02 18.32 52.95
C ALA A 134 1.20 17.65 52.29
N ALA A 135 2.35 17.64 52.97
CA ALA A 135 3.57 17.00 52.49
C ALA A 135 3.41 15.48 52.35
N LEU A 136 2.82 14.80 53.34
CA LEU A 136 2.62 13.35 53.30
C LEU A 136 1.56 12.96 52.25
N ASN A 137 0.45 13.69 52.12
CA ASN A 137 -0.51 13.45 51.03
C ASN A 137 0.14 13.62 49.65
N ALA A 138 0.92 14.69 49.44
CA ALA A 138 1.64 14.91 48.20
C ALA A 138 2.64 13.77 47.90
N LYS A 139 3.30 13.24 48.94
CA LYS A 139 4.21 12.08 48.84
C LYS A 139 3.46 10.80 48.48
N LEU A 140 2.37 10.47 49.18
CA LEU A 140 1.57 9.28 48.89
C LEU A 140 0.99 9.31 47.47
N ALA A 141 0.63 10.50 46.97
CA ALA A 141 0.13 10.69 45.60
C ALA A 141 1.18 10.42 44.50
N THR A 142 2.49 10.29 44.82
CA THR A 142 3.50 9.85 43.84
C THR A 142 3.59 8.34 43.68
N TYR A 143 2.84 7.55 44.45
CA TYR A 143 2.88 6.08 44.43
C TYR A 143 1.59 5.50 43.83
N THR A 144 1.67 5.04 42.59
CA THR A 144 0.64 4.22 41.95
C THR A 144 0.92 2.75 42.23
N VAL A 145 0.06 2.05 42.99
CA VAL A 145 0.32 0.65 43.39
C VAL A 145 0.56 -0.27 42.19
N SER A 146 -0.21 -0.12 41.10
CA SER A 146 -0.10 -0.94 39.88
C SER A 146 1.28 -0.86 39.18
N ASP A 147 2.05 0.20 39.42
CA ASP A 147 3.35 0.42 38.76
C ASP A 147 4.47 -0.43 39.39
N TYR A 148 4.21 -1.06 40.56
CA TYR A 148 5.13 -1.92 41.28
C TYR A 148 4.84 -3.42 41.02
N PRO A 149 5.84 -4.32 41.20
CA PRO A 149 5.65 -5.77 41.06
C PRO A 149 4.60 -6.30 42.04
N GLU A 150 3.95 -7.42 41.72
CA GLU A 150 2.78 -7.91 42.48
C GLU A 150 3.12 -8.27 43.94
N VAL A 151 4.33 -8.78 44.15
CA VAL A 151 4.96 -9.04 45.44
C VAL A 151 5.11 -7.80 46.34
N ASP A 152 5.32 -6.61 45.77
CA ASP A 152 5.51 -5.36 46.52
C ASP A 152 4.17 -4.62 46.73
N GLN A 153 3.15 -4.90 45.90
CA GLN A 153 1.88 -4.18 45.90
C GLN A 153 1.16 -4.24 47.26
N SER A 154 1.02 -5.41 47.87
CA SER A 154 0.34 -5.55 49.17
C SER A 154 1.06 -4.81 50.30
N ALA A 155 2.39 -4.77 50.28
CA ALA A 155 3.18 -4.04 51.26
C ALA A 155 3.08 -2.53 51.06
N LEU A 156 3.13 -2.06 49.81
CA LEU A 156 2.92 -0.65 49.45
C LEU A 156 1.51 -0.17 49.81
N GLU A 157 0.48 -0.94 49.48
CA GLU A 157 -0.92 -0.61 49.77
C GLU A 157 -1.17 -0.54 51.29
N SER A 158 -0.61 -1.48 52.06
CA SER A 158 -0.66 -1.46 53.53
C SER A 158 0.04 -0.22 54.12
N ALA A 159 1.21 0.15 53.58
CA ALA A 159 1.94 1.35 54.01
C ALA A 159 1.19 2.65 53.67
N ILE A 160 0.61 2.75 52.46
CA ILE A 160 -0.24 3.88 52.05
C ILE A 160 -1.49 3.98 52.95
N SER A 161 -2.14 2.85 53.24
CA SER A 161 -3.31 2.79 54.11
C SER A 161 -2.98 3.30 55.52
N THR A 162 -1.90 2.79 56.12
CA THR A 162 -1.41 3.20 57.45
C THR A 162 -1.11 4.70 57.51
N ALA A 163 -0.44 5.24 56.49
CA ALA A 163 -0.15 6.67 56.40
C ALA A 163 -1.42 7.53 56.24
N LYS A 164 -2.41 7.07 55.48
CA LYS A 164 -3.72 7.74 55.35
C LYS A 164 -4.51 7.74 56.68
N SER A 165 -4.54 6.63 57.41
CA SER A 165 -5.19 6.56 58.73
C SER A 165 -4.52 7.49 59.74
N ALA A 166 -3.19 7.65 59.69
CA ALA A 166 -2.49 8.62 60.52
C ALA A 166 -2.87 10.07 60.17
N ILE A 167 -3.00 10.40 58.87
CA ILE A 167 -3.48 11.70 58.40
C ILE A 167 -4.92 11.98 58.87
N GLU A 168 -5.84 11.03 58.71
CA GLU A 168 -7.24 11.14 59.12
C GLU A 168 -7.36 11.38 60.63
N THR A 169 -6.57 10.63 61.41
CA THR A 169 -6.49 10.79 62.88
C THR A 169 -5.94 12.18 63.25
N ALA A 170 -4.85 12.63 62.65
CA ALA A 170 -4.23 13.93 62.92
C ALA A 170 -5.14 15.12 62.50
N THR A 171 -6.02 14.92 61.51
CA THR A 171 -6.98 15.94 61.06
C THR A 171 -8.23 16.02 61.96
N SER A 172 -8.55 14.93 62.67
CA SER A 172 -9.78 14.81 63.48
C SER A 172 -9.56 15.01 64.98
N ALA A 173 -8.30 15.01 65.45
CA ALA A 173 -7.92 15.14 66.85
C ALA A 173 -7.59 16.60 67.24
N ALA A 174 -7.33 16.82 68.53
CA ALA A 174 -6.74 18.07 68.99
C ALA A 174 -5.33 18.25 68.41
N ALA A 175 -4.99 19.44 67.94
CA ALA A 175 -3.68 19.74 67.39
C ALA A 175 -2.63 19.84 68.51
N ASP A 176 -1.90 18.76 68.74
CA ASP A 176 -0.90 18.65 69.80
C ASP A 176 0.39 17.90 69.37
N LYS A 177 1.30 17.77 70.33
CA LYS A 177 2.58 17.05 70.19
C LYS A 177 2.43 15.57 69.84
N VAL A 178 1.40 14.90 70.33
CA VAL A 178 1.17 13.47 70.12
C VAL A 178 0.68 13.24 68.70
N ALA A 179 -0.26 14.04 68.22
CA ALA A 179 -0.74 14.00 66.84
C ALA A 179 0.41 14.23 65.83
N LEU A 180 1.26 15.23 66.08
CA LEU A 180 2.44 15.49 65.24
C LEU A 180 3.47 14.34 65.28
N GLY A 181 3.75 13.78 66.46
CA GLY A 181 4.67 12.65 66.63
C GLY A 181 4.19 11.38 65.94
N ASN A 182 2.89 11.10 65.98
CA ASN A 182 2.27 9.97 65.27
C ASN A 182 2.37 10.13 63.76
N LEU A 183 2.12 11.32 63.23
CA LEU A 183 2.20 11.62 61.80
C LEU A 183 3.64 11.50 61.27
N ALA A 184 4.62 12.03 62.02
CA ALA A 184 6.04 11.86 61.73
C ALA A 184 6.45 10.37 61.73
N SER A 185 5.97 9.59 62.71
CA SER A 185 6.25 8.15 62.79
C SER A 185 5.64 7.38 61.60
N ALA A 186 4.44 7.76 61.15
CA ALA A 186 3.78 7.15 59.99
C ALA A 186 4.52 7.47 58.68
N ARG A 187 5.01 8.70 58.50
CA ARG A 187 5.93 9.06 57.39
C ARG A 187 7.18 8.19 57.41
N ASP A 188 7.84 8.09 58.55
CA ASP A 188 9.13 7.38 58.66
C ASP A 188 8.97 5.86 58.47
N ALA A 189 7.84 5.29 58.89
CA ALA A 189 7.46 3.90 58.63
C ALA A 189 7.14 3.65 57.14
N PHE A 190 6.41 4.57 56.49
CA PHE A 190 6.16 4.53 55.04
C PHE A 190 7.49 4.55 54.27
N ASP A 191 8.34 5.53 54.56
CA ASP A 191 9.66 5.71 53.94
C ASP A 191 10.55 4.48 54.12
N THR A 192 10.57 3.91 55.32
CA THR A 192 11.33 2.68 55.63
C THR A 192 10.84 1.48 54.83
N THR A 193 9.54 1.39 54.56
CA THR A 193 8.93 0.29 53.79
C THR A 193 9.27 0.40 52.31
N VAL A 194 9.13 1.59 51.72
CA VAL A 194 9.24 1.78 50.26
C VAL A 194 10.65 2.05 49.76
N LYS A 195 11.64 2.25 50.64
CA LYS A 195 13.02 2.65 50.29
C LYS A 195 13.72 1.78 49.23
N ASP A 196 13.41 0.48 49.20
CA ASP A 196 14.04 -0.51 48.31
C ASP A 196 13.12 -0.90 47.13
N PHE A 197 11.88 -0.39 47.10
CA PHE A 197 10.92 -0.72 46.04
C PHE A 197 11.31 0.01 44.74
N LYS A 198 11.24 -0.72 43.62
CA LYS A 198 11.32 -0.12 42.28
C LYS A 198 10.07 -0.43 41.50
N THR A 199 9.76 0.41 40.52
CA THR A 199 8.66 0.15 39.58
C THR A 199 9.03 -0.96 38.59
N LYS A 200 8.01 -1.61 38.01
CA LYS A 200 8.14 -2.57 36.89
C LYS A 200 9.03 -2.01 35.76
N ALA A 201 8.88 -0.72 35.46
CA ALA A 201 9.67 -0.03 34.44
C ALA A 201 11.17 0.07 34.80
N ALA A 202 11.49 0.33 36.07
CA ALA A 202 12.87 0.38 36.54
C ALA A 202 13.53 -1.02 36.54
N PHE A 203 12.82 -2.06 36.98
CA PHE A 203 13.34 -3.44 36.90
C PHE A 203 13.54 -3.92 35.46
N LYS A 204 12.65 -3.55 34.54
CA LYS A 204 12.85 -3.80 33.11
C LYS A 204 14.12 -3.14 32.57
N ALA A 205 14.38 -1.87 32.95
CA ALA A 205 15.59 -1.16 32.54
C ALA A 205 16.88 -1.79 33.12
N ASP A 206 16.84 -2.26 34.37
CA ASP A 206 17.96 -3.00 34.98
C ASP A 206 18.25 -4.32 34.21
N LEU A 207 17.21 -5.09 33.87
CA LEU A 207 17.34 -6.33 33.09
C LEU A 207 17.88 -6.06 31.68
N ASP A 208 17.34 -5.05 30.98
CA ASP A 208 17.79 -4.67 29.63
C ASP A 208 19.27 -4.19 29.64
N SER A 209 19.73 -3.57 30.74
CA SER A 209 21.14 -3.24 30.98
C SER A 209 22.03 -4.48 31.17
N VAL A 210 21.59 -5.45 31.99
CA VAL A 210 22.29 -6.72 32.20
C VAL A 210 22.43 -7.50 30.88
N LYS A 211 21.33 -7.64 30.12
CA LYS A 211 21.32 -8.26 28.78
C LYS A 211 22.32 -7.59 27.84
N SER A 212 22.30 -6.26 27.77
CA SER A 212 23.19 -5.48 26.90
C SER A 212 24.66 -5.71 27.25
N LYS A 213 24.99 -5.76 28.55
CA LYS A 213 26.36 -6.03 29.00
C LYS A 213 26.80 -7.46 28.71
N ALA A 214 25.92 -8.45 28.89
CA ALA A 214 26.19 -9.85 28.57
C ALA A 214 26.51 -10.04 27.08
N LYS A 215 25.67 -9.52 26.17
CA LYS A 215 25.90 -9.61 24.71
C LYS A 215 27.22 -8.94 24.29
N SER A 216 27.55 -7.78 24.88
CA SER A 216 28.83 -7.09 24.64
C SER A 216 30.05 -7.93 25.08
N ASN A 217 29.97 -8.63 26.22
CA ASN A 217 31.02 -9.52 26.69
C ASN A 217 31.19 -10.73 25.76
N ILE A 218 30.09 -11.34 25.28
CA ILE A 218 30.12 -12.47 24.35
C ILE A 218 30.76 -12.09 23.02
N ALA A 219 30.35 -10.97 22.41
CA ALA A 219 30.96 -10.49 21.17
C ALA A 219 32.49 -10.22 21.31
N SER A 220 32.91 -9.76 22.50
CA SER A 220 34.33 -9.56 22.82
C SER A 220 35.07 -10.90 22.94
N ALA A 221 34.48 -11.89 23.62
CA ALA A 221 35.04 -13.24 23.75
C ALA A 221 35.15 -13.94 22.39
N ALA A 222 34.08 -13.92 21.58
CA ALA A 222 34.06 -14.45 20.21
C ALA A 222 35.16 -13.84 19.32
N SER A 223 35.38 -12.53 19.41
CA SER A 223 36.43 -11.82 18.67
C SER A 223 37.85 -12.23 19.08
N ALA A 224 38.09 -12.40 20.38
CA ALA A 224 39.36 -12.91 20.91
C ALA A 224 39.57 -14.38 20.51
N PHE A 225 38.53 -15.21 20.64
CA PHE A 225 38.53 -16.61 20.27
C PHE A 225 38.83 -16.83 18.78
N LYS A 226 38.24 -16.05 17.87
CA LYS A 226 38.55 -16.10 16.43
C LYS A 226 40.05 -16.03 16.15
N THR A 227 40.73 -15.08 16.80
CA THR A 227 42.19 -14.88 16.62
C THR A 227 42.98 -16.10 17.12
N TYR A 228 42.58 -16.66 18.26
CA TYR A 228 43.16 -17.89 18.82
C TYR A 228 42.93 -19.11 17.92
N ALA A 229 41.70 -19.34 17.47
CA ALA A 229 41.34 -20.49 16.65
C ALA A 229 42.03 -20.48 15.27
N VAL A 230 42.19 -19.32 14.63
CA VAL A 230 43.00 -19.17 13.41
C VAL A 230 44.45 -19.60 13.65
N SER A 231 45.05 -19.24 14.81
CA SER A 231 46.39 -19.70 15.18
C SER A 231 46.45 -21.22 15.29
N GLU A 232 45.53 -21.84 16.05
CA GLU A 232 45.58 -23.28 16.31
C GLU A 232 45.31 -24.13 15.07
N TYR A 233 44.35 -23.77 14.22
CA TYR A 233 44.12 -24.49 12.95
C TYR A 233 45.32 -24.38 12.00
N ASN A 234 45.95 -23.21 11.89
CA ASN A 234 47.17 -23.07 11.08
C ASN A 234 48.33 -23.91 11.62
N LYS A 235 48.51 -24.01 12.94
CA LYS A 235 49.50 -24.94 13.53
C LYS A 235 49.24 -26.39 13.13
N VAL A 236 47.99 -26.84 13.07
CA VAL A 236 47.67 -28.20 12.61
C VAL A 236 48.01 -28.37 11.13
N ILE A 237 47.66 -27.40 10.29
CA ILE A 237 47.91 -27.40 8.84
C ILE A 237 49.40 -27.45 8.52
N ASP A 238 50.22 -26.65 9.23
CA ASP A 238 51.64 -26.49 8.95
C ASP A 238 52.49 -27.65 9.52
N ASN A 239 52.15 -28.17 10.71
CA ASN A 239 52.99 -29.16 11.41
C ASN A 239 52.61 -30.62 11.12
N ASN A 240 51.38 -30.91 10.66
CA ASN A 240 50.90 -32.29 10.44
C ASN A 240 50.83 -32.69 8.97
N ALA A 241 51.78 -32.26 8.13
CA ALA A 241 51.85 -32.63 6.71
C ALA A 241 51.80 -34.15 6.44
N SER A 242 52.21 -34.97 7.42
CA SER A 242 52.16 -36.44 7.39
C SER A 242 50.78 -37.05 7.68
N ALA A 243 49.78 -36.26 8.11
CA ALA A 243 48.45 -36.70 8.50
C ALA A 243 47.37 -35.97 7.68
N PRO A 244 47.14 -36.37 6.41
CA PRO A 244 46.37 -35.59 5.45
C PRO A 244 44.90 -35.36 5.84
N THR A 245 44.28 -36.30 6.58
CA THR A 245 42.89 -36.16 7.05
C THR A 245 42.74 -35.00 8.05
N ALA A 246 43.60 -34.95 9.07
CA ALA A 246 43.57 -33.88 10.08
C ALA A 246 43.85 -32.49 9.46
N VAL A 247 44.72 -32.42 8.45
CA VAL A 247 44.98 -31.18 7.70
C VAL A 247 43.76 -30.76 6.86
N ALA A 248 43.01 -31.72 6.30
CA ALA A 248 41.78 -31.43 5.56
C ALA A 248 40.65 -30.95 6.49
N GLU A 249 40.49 -31.60 7.65
CA GLU A 249 39.53 -31.22 8.69
C GLU A 249 39.83 -29.82 9.26
N ALA A 250 41.09 -29.54 9.59
CA ALA A 250 41.51 -28.22 10.07
C ALA A 250 41.26 -27.12 9.01
N LYS A 251 41.47 -27.40 7.71
CA LYS A 251 41.13 -26.46 6.63
C LYS A 251 39.63 -26.25 6.50
N ALA A 252 38.82 -27.30 6.65
CA ALA A 252 37.36 -27.19 6.63
C ALA A 252 36.84 -26.34 7.80
N ARG A 253 37.32 -26.62 9.03
CA ARG A 253 36.99 -25.82 10.24
C ARG A 253 37.44 -24.37 10.09
N LEU A 254 38.65 -24.10 9.59
CA LEU A 254 39.17 -22.75 9.37
C LEU A 254 38.35 -21.97 8.32
N ASN A 255 37.91 -22.62 7.24
CA ASN A 255 37.05 -22.00 6.22
C ASN A 255 35.64 -21.68 6.76
N ALA A 256 35.10 -22.49 7.68
CA ALA A 256 33.80 -22.29 8.29
C ALA A 256 33.82 -21.34 9.51
N LEU A 257 34.99 -21.14 10.12
CA LEU A 257 35.21 -20.48 11.42
C LEU A 257 34.42 -19.18 11.60
N ASP A 258 34.49 -18.29 10.61
CA ASP A 258 33.84 -16.98 10.66
C ASP A 258 32.31 -17.07 10.69
N ALA A 259 31.73 -17.97 9.90
CA ALA A 259 30.29 -18.20 9.86
C ALA A 259 29.82 -18.88 11.15
N THR A 260 30.53 -19.91 11.61
CA THR A 260 30.20 -20.64 12.85
C THR A 260 30.29 -19.76 14.09
N ILE A 261 31.34 -18.92 14.22
CA ILE A 261 31.45 -17.95 15.33
C ILE A 261 30.30 -16.94 15.29
N ALA A 262 29.93 -16.43 14.10
CA ALA A 262 28.80 -15.51 13.96
C ALA A 262 27.49 -16.16 14.42
N THR A 263 27.16 -17.35 13.90
CA THR A 263 25.96 -18.13 14.27
C THR A 263 25.89 -18.42 15.77
N LEU A 264 26.99 -18.86 16.40
CA LEU A 264 27.03 -19.09 17.86
C LEU A 264 26.86 -17.79 18.66
N THR A 265 27.44 -16.68 18.18
CA THR A 265 27.32 -15.37 18.84
C THR A 265 25.88 -14.85 18.78
N GLU A 266 25.22 -14.96 17.61
CA GLU A 266 23.79 -14.64 17.46
C GLU A 266 22.92 -15.56 18.33
N MET A 267 23.22 -16.86 18.38
CA MET A 267 22.48 -17.83 19.19
C MET A 267 22.47 -17.47 20.68
N TYR A 268 23.64 -17.24 21.28
CA TYR A 268 23.70 -16.82 22.69
C TYR A 268 23.09 -15.42 22.90
N GLY A 269 23.18 -14.53 21.91
CA GLY A 269 22.50 -13.24 21.94
C GLY A 269 20.98 -13.37 22.03
N ALA A 270 20.37 -14.21 21.19
CA ALA A 270 18.93 -14.48 21.20
C ALA A 270 18.47 -15.16 22.51
N GLN A 271 19.26 -16.11 23.02
CA GLN A 271 19.00 -16.76 24.32
C GLN A 271 19.00 -15.77 25.49
N ILE A 272 19.87 -14.74 25.46
CA ILE A 272 19.84 -13.63 26.43
C ILE A 272 18.60 -12.75 26.24
N ASP A 273 18.24 -12.44 25.00
CA ASP A 273 17.10 -11.57 24.71
C ASP A 273 15.76 -12.21 25.09
N ALA A 274 15.63 -13.53 24.99
CA ALA A 274 14.46 -14.31 25.40
C ALA A 274 14.17 -14.34 26.92
N VAL A 275 15.07 -13.85 27.78
CA VAL A 275 14.82 -13.79 29.24
C VAL A 275 13.85 -12.67 29.57
N GLU A 276 12.57 -12.98 29.80
CA GLU A 276 11.54 -11.96 30.08
C GLU A 276 11.57 -11.43 31.53
N TYR A 277 10.83 -10.35 31.79
CA TYR A 277 10.61 -9.83 33.14
C TYR A 277 9.43 -10.55 33.80
N ASP A 278 9.63 -11.03 35.02
CA ASP A 278 8.62 -11.76 35.80
C ASP A 278 8.04 -10.85 36.88
N SER A 279 6.74 -10.55 36.82
CA SER A 279 6.06 -9.66 37.77
C SER A 279 5.72 -10.29 39.11
N GLU A 280 5.80 -11.62 39.21
CA GLU A 280 5.54 -12.40 40.43
C GLU A 280 6.79 -12.54 41.32
N LYS A 281 7.94 -11.95 40.93
CA LYS A 281 9.22 -12.04 41.67
C LYS A 281 9.87 -10.67 41.88
N ALA A 282 10.20 -10.33 43.13
CA ALA A 282 10.79 -9.03 43.51
C ALA A 282 12.28 -9.02 43.18
N TYR A 283 12.81 -7.99 42.52
CA TYR A 283 14.25 -7.83 42.29
C TYR A 283 14.99 -7.24 43.52
N THR A 284 14.62 -7.68 44.72
CA THR A 284 15.25 -7.34 46.00
C THR A 284 15.57 -8.62 46.77
N GLY A 285 16.65 -8.62 47.56
CA GLY A 285 16.92 -9.66 48.57
C GLY A 285 17.40 -11.02 48.05
N VAL A 286 16.65 -11.69 47.17
CA VAL A 286 17.00 -12.89 46.37
C VAL A 286 15.90 -13.10 45.29
N SER A 287 16.12 -12.60 44.09
CA SER A 287 15.54 -13.17 42.85
C SER A 287 16.57 -13.15 41.74
N THR A 288 17.67 -13.84 42.00
CA THR A 288 18.78 -13.98 41.06
C THR A 288 18.31 -14.59 39.72
N ALA A 289 17.24 -15.39 39.71
CA ALA A 289 16.65 -16.09 38.55
C ALA A 289 16.78 -15.43 37.16
N ASN A 290 16.31 -14.20 36.94
CA ASN A 290 16.37 -13.58 35.60
C ASN A 290 17.79 -13.13 35.24
N LYS A 291 18.58 -12.72 36.25
CA LYS A 291 20.00 -12.45 36.08
C LYS A 291 20.79 -13.74 35.84
N ASP A 292 20.48 -14.79 36.60
CA ASP A 292 21.08 -16.13 36.53
C ASP A 292 20.83 -16.78 35.17
N ALA A 293 19.65 -16.58 34.58
CA ALA A 293 19.35 -17.02 33.22
C ALA A 293 20.30 -16.36 32.20
N VAL A 294 20.50 -15.04 32.29
CA VAL A 294 21.46 -14.31 31.44
C VAL A 294 22.92 -14.71 31.75
N ASP A 295 23.27 -14.90 33.02
CA ASP A 295 24.60 -15.33 33.45
C ASP A 295 24.91 -16.78 33.03
N ALA A 296 23.93 -17.68 33.02
CA ALA A 296 24.07 -19.06 32.59
C ALA A 296 24.36 -19.16 31.08
N VAL A 297 23.62 -18.39 30.26
CA VAL A 297 23.91 -18.25 28.83
C VAL A 297 25.29 -17.63 28.62
N SER A 298 25.63 -16.58 29.38
CA SER A 298 26.96 -15.94 29.34
C SER A 298 28.09 -16.89 29.71
N THR A 299 27.86 -17.79 30.68
CA THR A 299 28.82 -18.81 31.11
C THR A 299 29.04 -19.85 30.02
N LYS A 300 27.95 -20.34 29.39
CA LYS A 300 28.01 -21.27 28.26
C LYS A 300 28.76 -20.65 27.06
N ALA A 301 28.49 -19.40 26.74
CA ALA A 301 29.20 -18.65 25.71
C ALA A 301 30.69 -18.47 26.05
N ALA A 302 31.03 -18.20 27.32
CA ALA A 302 32.42 -18.08 27.76
C ALA A 302 33.19 -19.40 27.70
N THR A 303 32.55 -20.55 27.96
CA THR A 303 33.17 -21.87 27.75
C THR A 303 33.34 -22.20 26.28
N THR A 304 32.42 -21.76 25.42
CA THR A 304 32.49 -21.99 23.97
C THR A 304 33.56 -21.12 23.31
N PHE A 305 33.71 -19.86 23.72
CA PHE A 305 34.72 -18.94 23.18
C PHE A 305 35.99 -18.86 24.06
N ALA A 306 36.37 -19.96 24.70
CA ALA A 306 37.54 -20.02 25.57
C ALA A 306 38.86 -20.00 24.76
N THR A 307 39.73 -19.02 25.01
CA THR A 307 41.05 -18.90 24.33
C THR A 307 42.14 -19.85 24.87
N SER A 308 41.74 -20.91 25.57
CA SER A 308 42.62 -21.92 26.18
C SER A 308 42.49 -23.32 25.54
N ALA A 309 41.40 -23.59 24.80
CA ALA A 309 41.16 -24.87 24.12
C ALA A 309 40.15 -24.71 22.98
N LEU A 310 40.24 -25.55 21.94
CA LEU A 310 39.25 -25.60 20.86
C LEU A 310 38.00 -26.42 21.19
N ALA A 311 38.09 -27.42 22.07
CA ALA A 311 37.04 -28.43 22.27
C ALA A 311 35.64 -27.85 22.54
N GLY A 312 35.52 -26.87 23.44
CA GLY A 312 34.22 -26.25 23.76
C GLY A 312 33.59 -25.46 22.60
N TYR A 313 34.38 -25.01 21.64
CA TYR A 313 33.91 -24.44 20.38
C TYR A 313 33.56 -25.55 19.37
N GLU A 314 34.39 -26.59 19.28
CA GLU A 314 34.19 -27.68 18.32
C GLU A 314 32.92 -28.49 18.64
N ASP A 315 32.69 -28.82 19.91
CA ASP A 315 31.46 -29.44 20.41
C ASP A 315 30.23 -28.59 20.09
N ALA A 316 30.31 -27.27 20.30
CA ALA A 316 29.22 -26.34 20.02
C ALA A 316 28.97 -26.17 18.51
N ALA A 317 30.03 -26.20 17.70
CA ALA A 317 29.96 -26.14 16.24
C ALA A 317 29.33 -27.40 15.64
N ASP A 318 29.66 -28.58 16.16
CA ASP A 318 29.08 -29.84 15.70
C ASP A 318 27.61 -30.00 16.14
N ALA A 319 27.25 -29.44 17.29
CA ALA A 319 25.86 -29.35 17.74
C ALA A 319 24.96 -28.45 16.86
N LEU A 320 25.52 -27.58 16.00
CA LEU A 320 24.75 -26.71 15.11
C LEU A 320 23.96 -27.45 14.02
N GLY A 321 24.28 -28.72 13.72
CA GLY A 321 23.68 -29.44 12.58
C GLY A 321 22.14 -29.39 12.54
N GLY A 322 21.48 -29.57 13.69
CA GLY A 322 20.02 -29.43 13.80
C GLY A 322 19.53 -28.00 13.59
N THR A 323 20.19 -27.02 14.21
CA THR A 323 19.89 -25.59 14.05
C THR A 323 20.02 -25.15 12.59
N THR A 324 21.09 -25.57 11.89
CA THR A 324 21.34 -25.23 10.49
C THR A 324 20.24 -25.75 9.58
N MET A 325 19.80 -27.01 9.75
CA MET A 325 18.69 -27.57 8.97
C MET A 325 17.37 -26.81 9.18
N LEU A 326 17.08 -26.37 10.41
CA LEU A 326 15.89 -25.57 10.71
C LEU A 326 15.96 -24.17 10.08
N LEU A 327 17.15 -23.53 10.07
CA LEU A 327 17.37 -22.23 9.42
C LEU A 327 17.29 -22.31 7.89
N GLU A 328 17.84 -23.35 7.27
CA GLU A 328 17.72 -23.59 5.83
C GLU A 328 16.27 -23.85 5.43
N TYR A 329 15.54 -24.64 6.24
CA TYR A 329 14.11 -24.87 6.05
C TYR A 329 13.30 -23.57 6.17
N ALA A 330 13.53 -22.78 7.22
CA ALA A 330 12.86 -21.47 7.40
C ALA A 330 13.10 -20.54 6.20
N LYS A 331 14.34 -20.47 5.70
CA LYS A 331 14.69 -19.68 4.50
C LYS A 331 13.97 -20.19 3.25
N ALA A 332 13.97 -21.50 3.00
CA ALA A 332 13.31 -22.09 1.84
C ALA A 332 11.79 -21.86 1.87
N THR A 333 11.16 -22.02 3.03
CA THR A 333 9.73 -21.73 3.23
C THR A 333 9.43 -20.24 3.07
N ALA A 334 10.26 -19.34 3.59
CA ALA A 334 10.13 -17.90 3.38
C ALA A 334 10.21 -17.51 1.90
N GLU A 335 11.18 -18.03 1.14
CA GLU A 335 11.28 -17.76 -0.29
C GLU A 335 10.09 -18.33 -1.08
N GLN A 336 9.58 -19.52 -0.74
CA GLN A 336 8.32 -20.01 -1.32
C GLN A 336 7.15 -19.07 -1.03
N LYS A 337 7.03 -18.55 0.20
CA LYS A 337 5.95 -17.60 0.57
C LYS A 337 6.06 -16.27 -0.16
N LYS A 338 7.27 -15.77 -0.46
CA LYS A 338 7.49 -14.58 -1.29
C LYS A 338 7.12 -14.78 -2.76
N LEU A 339 7.15 -16.04 -3.23
CA LEU A 339 6.78 -16.44 -4.60
C LEU A 339 5.29 -16.79 -4.74
N GLU A 340 4.51 -16.80 -3.66
CA GLU A 340 3.05 -16.88 -3.74
C GLU A 340 2.47 -15.50 -4.07
N TYR A 341 1.60 -15.43 -5.09
CA TYR A 341 0.91 -14.20 -5.51
C TYR A 341 -0.60 -14.29 -5.29
N ASP A 342 -1.22 -13.14 -5.01
CA ASP A 342 -2.67 -13.02 -4.97
C ASP A 342 -3.21 -12.91 -6.40
N THR A 343 -3.97 -13.93 -6.79
CA THR A 343 -4.48 -14.12 -8.17
C THR A 343 -5.53 -13.09 -8.59
N SER A 344 -6.00 -12.23 -7.68
CA SER A 344 -6.95 -11.15 -7.96
C SER A 344 -6.31 -9.76 -8.08
N THR A 345 -5.04 -9.63 -7.68
CA THR A 345 -4.35 -8.33 -7.63
C THR A 345 -2.98 -8.30 -8.32
N GLY A 346 -2.40 -9.45 -8.63
CA GLY A 346 -1.04 -9.55 -9.20
C GLY A 346 0.06 -9.08 -8.25
N LEU A 347 -0.25 -8.93 -6.97
CA LEU A 347 0.68 -8.57 -5.90
C LEU A 347 1.13 -9.84 -5.17
N ALA A 348 2.28 -9.78 -4.49
CA ALA A 348 2.71 -10.86 -3.60
C ALA A 348 1.60 -11.14 -2.57
N LYS A 349 1.19 -12.40 -2.45
CA LYS A 349 0.08 -12.87 -1.61
C LYS A 349 0.29 -12.46 -0.17
N TYR A 350 1.54 -12.56 0.27
CA TYR A 350 2.04 -12.09 1.56
C TYR A 350 2.95 -10.89 1.34
N ASN A 351 2.91 -9.92 2.24
CA ASN A 351 3.83 -8.78 2.19
C ASN A 351 5.27 -9.29 2.41
N THR A 352 6.22 -8.91 1.56
CA THR A 352 7.63 -9.36 1.69
C THR A 352 8.19 -9.05 3.08
N ALA A 353 7.88 -7.90 3.66
CA ALA A 353 8.29 -7.54 5.02
C ALA A 353 7.58 -8.36 6.12
N SER A 354 6.35 -8.87 5.89
CA SER A 354 5.72 -9.78 6.85
C SER A 354 6.31 -11.19 6.78
N VAL A 355 6.73 -11.63 5.58
CA VAL A 355 7.47 -12.90 5.39
C VAL A 355 8.90 -12.80 5.92
N ASP A 356 9.61 -11.69 5.67
CA ASP A 356 10.94 -11.43 6.22
C ASP A 356 10.91 -11.27 7.74
N LYS A 357 9.86 -10.63 8.29
CA LYS A 357 9.64 -10.62 9.74
C LYS A 357 9.37 -12.03 10.26
N ALA A 358 8.53 -12.84 9.61
CA ALA A 358 8.29 -14.22 10.03
C ALA A 358 9.57 -15.08 9.96
N LEU A 359 10.44 -14.85 8.98
CA LEU A 359 11.77 -15.47 8.89
C LEU A 359 12.71 -14.99 10.01
N ALA A 360 12.71 -13.70 10.34
CA ALA A 360 13.50 -13.15 11.42
C ALA A 360 13.02 -13.64 12.81
N ASP A 361 11.70 -13.66 13.02
CA ASP A 361 11.06 -14.21 14.22
C ASP A 361 11.38 -15.72 14.36
N ALA A 362 11.20 -16.51 13.29
CA ALA A 362 11.55 -17.92 13.29
C ALA A 362 13.05 -18.15 13.54
N THR A 363 13.92 -17.31 12.97
CA THR A 363 15.38 -17.38 13.19
C THR A 363 15.72 -17.09 14.65
N ALA A 364 15.10 -16.07 15.26
CA ALA A 364 15.27 -15.74 16.67
C ALA A 364 14.81 -16.89 17.59
N ASP A 365 13.66 -17.50 17.30
CA ASP A 365 13.13 -18.63 18.06
C ASP A 365 13.92 -19.93 17.87
N ILE A 366 14.47 -20.20 16.67
CA ILE A 366 15.39 -21.31 16.43
C ILE A 366 16.67 -21.12 17.27
N TYR A 367 17.21 -19.89 17.31
CA TYR A 367 18.39 -19.55 18.11
C TYR A 367 18.13 -19.55 19.62
N ALA A 368 16.96 -19.09 20.07
CA ALA A 368 16.51 -19.18 21.46
C ALA A 368 16.23 -20.64 21.90
N GLY A 369 16.05 -21.56 20.94
CA GLY A 369 15.73 -22.96 21.18
C GLY A 369 14.24 -23.25 21.41
N THR A 370 13.37 -22.26 21.21
CA THR A 370 11.90 -22.41 21.32
C THR A 370 11.32 -23.11 20.09
N ALA A 371 11.84 -22.81 18.89
CA ALA A 371 11.48 -23.45 17.61
C ALA A 371 12.45 -24.58 17.21
N ASP A 372 12.49 -25.64 18.02
CA ASP A 372 13.34 -26.84 17.90
C ASP A 372 12.94 -27.86 16.80
N THR A 373 11.85 -27.62 16.07
CA THR A 373 11.23 -28.61 15.15
C THR A 373 10.61 -27.94 13.93
N PHE A 374 10.61 -28.62 12.78
CA PHE A 374 10.05 -28.11 11.52
C PHE A 374 8.60 -27.63 11.65
N VAL A 375 7.77 -28.33 12.43
CA VAL A 375 6.37 -27.94 12.69
C VAL A 375 6.26 -26.60 13.44
N LYS A 376 7.16 -26.33 14.39
CA LYS A 376 7.22 -25.03 15.08
C LYS A 376 7.71 -23.92 14.14
N VAL A 377 8.61 -24.23 13.21
CA VAL A 377 9.07 -23.28 12.16
C VAL A 377 7.93 -22.95 11.19
N ASP A 378 7.17 -23.94 10.72
CA ASP A 378 5.99 -23.71 9.86
C ASP A 378 4.93 -22.83 10.54
N ALA A 379 4.80 -22.90 11.86
CA ALA A 379 3.90 -22.06 12.64
C ALA A 379 4.25 -20.56 12.62
N PHE A 380 5.36 -20.14 12.00
CA PHE A 380 5.64 -18.73 11.67
C PHE A 380 5.10 -18.31 10.30
N PHE A 381 5.05 -19.25 9.35
CA PHE A 381 4.68 -19.00 7.94
C PHE A 381 3.20 -19.32 7.62
N THR A 382 2.35 -19.25 8.64
CA THR A 382 0.90 -19.50 8.56
C THR A 382 0.10 -18.26 8.99
N ALA A 383 -1.16 -18.17 8.54
CA ALA A 383 -2.05 -17.10 8.98
C ALA A 383 -2.43 -17.26 10.47
N PRO A 384 -2.56 -16.18 11.25
CA PRO A 384 -2.56 -14.77 10.85
C PRO A 384 -1.18 -14.08 10.84
N LYS A 385 -0.08 -14.78 11.17
CA LYS A 385 1.25 -14.17 11.30
C LYS A 385 1.77 -13.58 9.98
N LEU A 386 1.46 -14.20 8.85
CA LEU A 386 1.67 -13.61 7.54
C LEU A 386 0.47 -12.74 7.12
N GLN A 387 0.62 -11.41 7.22
CA GLN A 387 -0.34 -10.48 6.60
C GLN A 387 -0.28 -10.56 5.08
N THR A 388 -1.46 -10.54 4.45
CA THR A 388 -1.58 -10.43 3.00
C THR A 388 -1.40 -8.98 2.55
N ALA A 389 -0.83 -8.76 1.36
CA ALA A 389 -0.72 -7.41 0.77
C ALA A 389 -2.11 -6.78 0.45
N VAL A 390 -3.17 -7.59 0.52
CA VAL A 390 -4.55 -7.20 0.24
C VAL A 390 -5.20 -6.47 1.42
N ALA A 391 -4.79 -6.67 2.68
CA ALA A 391 -5.52 -6.14 3.85
C ALA A 391 -5.61 -4.60 3.88
N GLU A 392 -4.54 -3.87 3.53
CA GLU A 392 -4.57 -2.40 3.41
C GLU A 392 -5.32 -1.92 2.15
N LYS A 393 -5.32 -2.71 1.07
CA LYS A 393 -6.04 -2.42 -0.18
C LYS A 393 -7.55 -2.68 -0.06
N ALA A 394 -7.94 -3.67 0.74
CA ALA A 394 -9.32 -4.16 0.86
C ALA A 394 -10.30 -3.12 1.39
N ALA A 395 -9.86 -2.21 2.27
CA ALA A 395 -10.72 -1.13 2.76
C ALA A 395 -11.13 -0.16 1.63
N LEU A 396 -10.20 0.18 0.73
CA LEU A 396 -10.46 1.03 -0.42
C LEU A 396 -11.28 0.30 -1.50
N GLU A 397 -10.96 -0.97 -1.77
CA GLU A 397 -11.73 -1.77 -2.75
C GLU A 397 -13.14 -2.09 -2.24
N THR A 398 -13.36 -2.21 -0.92
CA THR A 398 -14.71 -2.31 -0.32
C THR A 398 -15.52 -1.04 -0.60
N ALA A 399 -14.93 0.13 -0.40
CA ALA A 399 -15.60 1.41 -0.69
C ALA A 399 -15.94 1.54 -2.19
N LYS A 400 -15.02 1.17 -3.09
CA LYS A 400 -15.26 1.11 -4.55
C LYS A 400 -16.38 0.13 -4.91
N THR A 401 -16.39 -1.06 -4.31
CA THR A 401 -17.40 -2.11 -4.56
C THR A 401 -18.80 -1.65 -4.14
N THR A 402 -18.92 -1.02 -2.97
CA THR A 402 -20.19 -0.42 -2.51
C THR A 402 -20.68 0.65 -3.49
N ALA A 403 -19.80 1.55 -3.94
CA ALA A 403 -20.15 2.61 -4.88
C ALA A 403 -20.55 2.09 -6.27
N ILE A 404 -19.85 1.06 -6.80
CA ILE A 404 -20.25 0.39 -8.05
C ILE A 404 -21.61 -0.26 -7.89
N THR A 405 -21.82 -1.02 -6.81
CA THR A 405 -23.12 -1.66 -6.48
C THR A 405 -24.25 -0.63 -6.44
N ALA A 406 -24.00 0.55 -5.87
CA ALA A 406 -24.98 1.62 -5.76
C ALA A 406 -25.36 2.29 -7.10
N ILE A 407 -24.64 2.00 -8.19
CA ILE A 407 -24.92 2.51 -9.56
C ILE A 407 -25.31 1.40 -10.56
N THR A 408 -25.22 0.12 -10.17
CA THR A 408 -25.56 -1.05 -11.01
C THR A 408 -26.70 -1.92 -10.46
N THR A 409 -27.24 -1.62 -9.28
CA THR A 409 -28.28 -2.45 -8.62
C THR A 409 -29.48 -1.63 -8.14
N MET A 410 -30.52 -2.33 -7.67
CA MET A 410 -31.80 -1.74 -7.23
C MET A 410 -32.38 -0.80 -8.29
N GLY A 411 -32.63 0.47 -7.95
CA GLY A 411 -33.14 1.48 -8.87
C GLY A 411 -32.19 1.87 -10.02
N TYR A 412 -31.00 1.28 -10.10
CA TYR A 412 -30.08 1.41 -11.23
C TYR A 412 -29.66 0.04 -11.82
N ALA A 413 -30.43 -1.02 -11.60
CA ALA A 413 -30.21 -2.29 -12.30
C ALA A 413 -30.45 -2.16 -13.80
N LEU A 414 -29.67 -2.82 -14.66
CA LEU A 414 -29.86 -2.73 -16.13
C LEU A 414 -31.25 -3.19 -16.59
N THR A 415 -31.92 -4.06 -15.82
CA THR A 415 -33.31 -4.48 -16.02
C THR A 415 -34.35 -3.34 -15.92
N GLU A 416 -33.96 -2.19 -15.36
CA GLU A 416 -34.78 -0.97 -15.34
C GLU A 416 -34.85 -0.31 -16.73
N TRP A 417 -34.02 -0.73 -17.69
CA TRP A 417 -33.97 -0.23 -19.08
C TRP A 417 -34.07 -1.39 -20.08
N SER A 418 -34.41 -1.05 -21.34
CA SER A 418 -34.62 -2.02 -22.43
C SER A 418 -34.21 -1.39 -23.78
N GLY A 419 -33.79 -2.22 -24.74
CA GLY A 419 -33.26 -1.75 -26.04
C GLY A 419 -31.99 -0.90 -25.86
N ASP A 420 -31.69 0.00 -26.80
CA ASP A 420 -30.47 0.82 -26.74
C ASP A 420 -30.39 1.71 -25.48
N ASN A 421 -31.49 1.95 -24.77
CA ASN A 421 -31.44 2.61 -23.46
C ASN A 421 -30.73 1.75 -22.38
N ALA A 422 -30.80 0.42 -22.47
CA ALA A 422 -29.99 -0.47 -21.65
C ALA A 422 -28.51 -0.34 -22.03
N ASP A 423 -28.17 -0.23 -23.32
CA ASP A 423 -26.80 -0.01 -23.77
C ASP A 423 -26.25 1.37 -23.36
N ARG A 424 -27.09 2.42 -23.37
CA ARG A 424 -26.74 3.76 -22.87
C ARG A 424 -26.56 3.78 -21.35
N ALA A 425 -27.45 3.11 -20.61
CA ALA A 425 -27.31 2.97 -19.16
C ALA A 425 -26.05 2.18 -18.81
N LYS A 426 -25.77 1.11 -19.56
CA LYS A 426 -24.54 0.33 -19.47
C LYS A 426 -23.31 1.19 -19.78
N ALA A 427 -23.31 2.00 -20.84
CA ALA A 427 -22.19 2.87 -21.15
C ALA A 427 -21.89 3.89 -20.04
N VAL A 428 -22.92 4.47 -19.41
CA VAL A 428 -22.76 5.36 -18.25
C VAL A 428 -22.26 4.59 -17.02
N GLN A 429 -22.78 3.38 -16.77
CA GLN A 429 -22.28 2.50 -15.71
C GLN A 429 -20.82 2.12 -15.92
N ASP A 430 -20.42 1.77 -17.13
CA ASP A 430 -19.04 1.40 -17.48
C ASP A 430 -18.10 2.62 -17.33
N GLU A 431 -18.49 3.80 -17.81
CA GLU A 431 -17.72 5.05 -17.66
C GLU A 431 -17.48 5.42 -16.19
N TYR A 432 -18.54 5.40 -15.37
CA TYR A 432 -18.42 5.77 -13.96
C TYR A 432 -17.86 4.65 -13.09
N THR A 433 -18.03 3.38 -13.46
CA THR A 433 -17.30 2.25 -12.87
C THR A 433 -15.80 2.42 -13.10
N ALA A 434 -15.36 2.82 -14.30
CA ALA A 434 -13.95 3.13 -14.56
C ALA A 434 -13.44 4.30 -13.69
N LYS A 435 -14.24 5.37 -13.54
CA LYS A 435 -13.90 6.50 -12.65
C LYS A 435 -13.82 6.10 -11.16
N ILE A 436 -14.72 5.24 -10.68
CA ILE A 436 -14.70 4.70 -9.31
C ILE A 436 -13.50 3.78 -9.10
N LYS A 437 -13.21 2.87 -10.04
CA LYS A 437 -12.03 1.99 -10.00
C LYS A 437 -10.71 2.79 -9.97
N ALA A 438 -10.64 3.88 -10.74
CA ALA A 438 -9.48 4.76 -10.82
C ALA A 438 -9.28 5.71 -9.62
N ALA A 439 -10.24 5.80 -8.69
CA ALA A 439 -10.11 6.62 -7.48
C ALA A 439 -8.99 6.10 -6.57
N ALA A 440 -8.11 7.01 -6.13
CA ALA A 440 -7.02 6.70 -5.20
C ALA A 440 -7.47 6.81 -3.73
N THR A 441 -8.58 7.52 -3.48
CA THR A 441 -9.10 7.79 -2.14
C THR A 441 -10.61 7.55 -2.04
N ALA A 442 -11.11 7.27 -0.83
CA ALA A 442 -12.55 7.09 -0.59
C ALA A 442 -13.39 8.35 -0.94
N ALA A 443 -12.83 9.55 -0.81
CA ALA A 443 -13.52 10.80 -1.16
C ALA A 443 -13.76 10.94 -2.68
N GLU A 444 -12.83 10.45 -3.51
CA GLU A 444 -12.98 10.44 -4.96
C GLU A 444 -14.03 9.41 -5.42
N VAL A 445 -14.11 8.25 -4.74
CA VAL A 445 -15.15 7.23 -4.96
C VAL A 445 -16.55 7.83 -4.81
N THR A 446 -16.85 8.48 -3.68
CA THR A 446 -18.16 9.10 -3.41
C THR A 446 -18.52 10.19 -4.42
N LYS A 447 -17.52 10.96 -4.89
CA LYS A 447 -17.72 11.99 -5.93
C LYS A 447 -18.10 11.38 -7.28
N ALA A 448 -17.46 10.28 -7.67
CA ALA A 448 -17.76 9.58 -8.92
C ALA A 448 -19.14 8.91 -8.87
N GLU A 449 -19.49 8.26 -7.76
CA GLU A 449 -20.81 7.66 -7.52
C GLU A 449 -21.97 8.68 -7.67
N THR A 450 -21.81 9.86 -7.06
CA THR A 450 -22.82 10.93 -7.11
C THR A 450 -23.05 11.42 -8.55
N ALA A 451 -21.98 11.57 -9.33
CA ALA A 451 -22.07 12.00 -10.72
C ALA A 451 -22.66 10.92 -11.65
N ALA A 452 -22.45 9.63 -11.35
CA ALA A 452 -23.01 8.51 -12.08
C ALA A 452 -24.55 8.47 -11.99
N LYS A 453 -25.10 8.58 -10.78
CA LYS A 453 -26.54 8.57 -10.52
C LYS A 453 -27.25 9.69 -11.29
N ALA A 454 -26.71 10.92 -11.21
CA ALA A 454 -27.20 12.09 -11.94
C ALA A 454 -27.11 11.99 -13.49
N ALA A 455 -26.32 11.05 -14.02
CA ALA A 455 -26.27 10.73 -15.45
C ALA A 455 -27.30 9.65 -15.82
N LEU A 456 -27.43 8.59 -15.01
CA LEU A 456 -28.39 7.50 -15.20
C LEU A 456 -29.84 7.98 -15.08
N ASP A 457 -30.14 8.92 -14.19
CA ASP A 457 -31.47 9.52 -14.00
C ASP A 457 -32.02 10.23 -15.26
N LYS A 458 -31.18 10.47 -16.27
CA LYS A 458 -31.57 11.08 -17.55
C LYS A 458 -31.98 10.07 -18.62
N ILE A 459 -31.88 8.76 -18.37
CA ILE A 459 -32.16 7.69 -19.34
C ILE A 459 -33.53 7.08 -19.09
N VAL A 460 -34.34 6.91 -20.14
CA VAL A 460 -35.75 6.49 -20.01
C VAL A 460 -35.85 5.01 -19.63
N LYS A 461 -36.29 4.75 -18.39
CA LYS A 461 -36.58 3.40 -17.87
C LYS A 461 -37.74 2.72 -18.58
N THR A 462 -37.69 1.39 -18.69
CA THR A 462 -38.69 0.48 -19.29
C THR A 462 -40.13 0.78 -18.84
N ALA A 463 -40.34 1.04 -17.54
CA ALA A 463 -41.65 1.39 -16.98
C ALA A 463 -42.29 2.65 -17.60
N ASN A 464 -41.51 3.52 -18.27
CA ASN A 464 -41.98 4.73 -18.94
C ASN A 464 -42.06 4.58 -20.47
N VAL A 465 -41.54 3.49 -21.05
CA VAL A 465 -41.39 3.33 -22.51
C VAL A 465 -42.74 3.31 -23.21
N ALA A 466 -43.69 2.46 -22.80
CA ALA A 466 -45.01 2.37 -23.44
C ALA A 466 -45.79 3.70 -23.46
N ALA A 467 -45.67 4.51 -22.41
CA ALA A 467 -46.27 5.84 -22.35
C ALA A 467 -45.59 6.81 -23.33
N LEU A 468 -44.25 6.75 -23.42
CA LEU A 468 -43.46 7.54 -24.37
C LEU A 468 -43.72 7.13 -25.83
N GLU A 469 -43.85 5.83 -26.13
CA GLU A 469 -44.21 5.33 -27.46
C GLU A 469 -45.59 5.86 -27.89
N THR A 470 -46.58 5.80 -27.00
CA THR A 470 -47.95 6.29 -27.26
C THR A 470 -47.94 7.78 -27.57
N LEU A 471 -47.20 8.56 -26.79
CA LEU A 471 -47.01 9.99 -27.03
C LEU A 471 -46.23 10.24 -28.34
N THR A 472 -45.23 9.42 -28.65
CA THR A 472 -44.43 9.50 -29.89
C THR A 472 -45.27 9.23 -31.13
N LYS A 473 -46.07 8.16 -31.14
CA LYS A 473 -47.01 7.82 -32.21
C LYS A 473 -48.05 8.94 -32.41
N THR A 474 -48.46 9.61 -31.32
CA THR A 474 -49.32 10.81 -31.38
C THR A 474 -48.60 12.02 -32.03
N GLN A 475 -47.32 12.24 -31.73
CA GLN A 475 -46.53 13.29 -32.40
C GLN A 475 -46.23 12.93 -33.86
N MET A 476 -46.01 11.66 -34.23
CA MET A 476 -45.84 11.21 -35.62
C MET A 476 -47.08 11.47 -36.48
N ALA A 477 -48.28 11.23 -35.94
CA ALA A 477 -49.54 11.61 -36.59
C ALA A 477 -49.67 13.13 -36.75
N THR A 478 -49.24 13.91 -35.74
CA THR A 478 -49.19 15.39 -35.81
C THR A 478 -48.22 15.90 -36.89
N LEU A 479 -47.20 15.11 -37.24
CA LEU A 479 -46.25 15.39 -38.33
C LEU A 479 -46.63 14.75 -39.68
N GLY A 480 -47.71 13.95 -39.73
CA GLY A 480 -48.19 13.28 -40.95
C GLY A 480 -47.40 12.07 -41.43
N TYR A 481 -46.48 11.51 -40.61
CA TYR A 481 -45.65 10.36 -41.02
C TYR A 481 -46.47 9.06 -41.13
N THR A 482 -47.49 8.92 -40.28
CA THR A 482 -48.42 7.78 -40.20
C THR A 482 -49.86 8.26 -40.19
N GLY A 483 -50.82 7.34 -40.34
CA GLY A 483 -52.21 7.55 -39.92
C GLY A 483 -52.35 7.68 -38.40
N ALA A 484 -53.60 7.76 -37.94
CA ALA A 484 -53.92 7.81 -36.51
C ALA A 484 -53.33 6.60 -35.77
N ALA A 485 -52.86 6.82 -34.53
CA ALA A 485 -52.22 5.80 -33.68
C ALA A 485 -51.03 5.03 -34.30
N GLY A 486 -50.44 5.49 -35.41
CA GLY A 486 -49.30 4.85 -36.07
C GLY A 486 -49.65 3.97 -37.28
N ALA A 487 -50.90 3.98 -37.76
CA ALA A 487 -51.34 3.14 -38.87
C ALA A 487 -50.61 3.41 -40.20
N VAL A 488 -50.39 2.35 -40.99
CA VAL A 488 -49.69 2.39 -42.29
C VAL A 488 -50.51 1.84 -43.48
N GLY A 489 -51.60 1.10 -43.23
CA GLY A 489 -52.49 0.61 -44.30
C GLY A 489 -52.00 -0.62 -45.08
N THR A 490 -52.47 -0.76 -46.32
CA THR A 490 -52.20 -1.91 -47.20
C THR A 490 -51.74 -1.48 -48.60
N LYS A 491 -51.30 -2.43 -49.43
CA LYS A 491 -50.89 -2.20 -50.83
C LYS A 491 -51.98 -1.54 -51.69
N ALA A 492 -53.27 -1.77 -51.37
CA ALA A 492 -54.41 -1.20 -52.08
C ALA A 492 -54.92 0.13 -51.47
N ALA A 493 -54.60 0.41 -50.20
CA ALA A 493 -55.00 1.61 -49.48
C ALA A 493 -53.90 2.00 -48.46
N PRO A 494 -52.89 2.78 -48.87
CA PRO A 494 -51.77 3.16 -48.01
C PRO A 494 -52.10 4.36 -47.12
N GLU A 495 -51.69 4.31 -45.85
CA GLU A 495 -51.82 5.40 -44.88
C GLU A 495 -50.45 5.98 -44.48
N GLY A 496 -50.38 7.29 -44.28
CA GLY A 496 -49.12 7.98 -43.97
C GLY A 496 -48.09 7.94 -45.11
N LEU A 497 -46.91 8.50 -44.86
CA LEU A 497 -45.87 8.65 -45.89
C LEU A 497 -44.99 7.40 -46.06
N LEU A 498 -44.90 6.53 -45.05
CA LEU A 498 -44.02 5.34 -45.07
C LEU A 498 -44.54 4.22 -46.00
N MET A 499 -45.83 3.85 -45.92
CA MET A 499 -46.39 2.79 -46.78
C MET A 499 -46.47 3.20 -48.25
N GLN A 500 -46.72 4.49 -48.51
CA GLN A 500 -46.65 5.06 -49.86
C GLN A 500 -45.26 4.84 -50.50
N HIS A 501 -44.19 4.75 -49.69
CA HIS A 501 -42.85 4.43 -50.18
C HIS A 501 -42.68 2.93 -50.50
N ALA A 502 -43.07 2.02 -49.59
CA ALA A 502 -42.90 0.58 -49.78
C ALA A 502 -43.63 0.03 -51.03
N VAL A 503 -44.86 0.51 -51.29
CA VAL A 503 -45.64 0.13 -52.49
C VAL A 503 -44.92 0.52 -53.79
N SER A 504 -44.15 1.62 -53.79
CA SER A 504 -43.38 2.07 -54.96
C SER A 504 -42.19 1.17 -55.33
N LEU A 505 -41.70 0.34 -54.41
CA LEU A 505 -40.62 -0.63 -54.65
C LEU A 505 -41.13 -1.90 -55.30
N ALA A 506 -42.25 -2.45 -54.81
CA ALA A 506 -42.85 -3.68 -55.32
C ALA A 506 -43.27 -3.59 -56.80
N ALA A 507 -43.66 -2.39 -57.25
CA ALA A 507 -43.97 -2.09 -58.64
C ALA A 507 -42.82 -2.38 -59.64
N LYS A 508 -41.60 -2.67 -59.16
CA LYS A 508 -40.42 -2.99 -59.98
C LYS A 508 -40.19 -4.50 -60.22
N ASN A 509 -40.78 -5.41 -59.43
CA ASN A 509 -40.57 -6.87 -59.54
C ASN A 509 -41.82 -7.68 -59.10
N PRO A 510 -42.78 -7.98 -60.00
CA PRO A 510 -44.12 -8.43 -59.60
C PRO A 510 -44.29 -9.87 -59.10
N THR A 511 -43.38 -10.81 -59.40
CA THR A 511 -43.59 -12.26 -59.18
C THR A 511 -42.67 -12.90 -58.13
N ALA A 512 -41.67 -12.18 -57.62
CA ALA A 512 -40.65 -12.73 -56.71
C ALA A 512 -41.03 -12.66 -55.22
N TYR A 513 -42.07 -11.89 -54.86
CA TYR A 513 -42.36 -11.51 -53.48
C TYR A 513 -43.87 -11.49 -53.20
N SER A 514 -44.29 -11.96 -52.02
CA SER A 514 -45.69 -12.00 -51.58
C SER A 514 -46.12 -10.71 -50.86
N ASP A 515 -47.42 -10.41 -50.83
CA ASP A 515 -47.94 -9.18 -50.19
C ASP A 515 -47.68 -9.12 -48.68
N THR A 516 -47.66 -10.27 -48.00
CA THR A 516 -47.26 -10.40 -46.59
C THR A 516 -45.84 -9.88 -46.35
N LEU A 517 -44.92 -10.09 -47.29
CA LEU A 517 -43.54 -9.62 -47.17
C LEU A 517 -43.46 -8.08 -47.23
N LEU A 518 -44.35 -7.42 -47.98
CA LEU A 518 -44.37 -5.96 -48.14
C LEU A 518 -44.94 -5.22 -46.92
N GLN A 519 -46.00 -5.73 -46.30
CA GLN A 519 -46.59 -5.08 -45.12
C GLN A 519 -45.64 -5.15 -43.92
N ASN A 520 -45.01 -6.30 -43.68
CA ASN A 520 -43.98 -6.49 -42.66
C ASN A 520 -42.81 -5.48 -42.82
N THR A 521 -42.54 -5.08 -44.05
CA THR A 521 -41.43 -4.19 -44.40
C THR A 521 -41.72 -2.71 -44.09
N ALA A 522 -42.97 -2.25 -44.22
CA ALA A 522 -43.35 -0.88 -43.86
C ALA A 522 -43.53 -0.68 -42.34
N THR A 523 -44.02 -1.70 -41.63
CA THR A 523 -44.12 -1.70 -40.16
C THR A 523 -42.74 -1.51 -39.51
N ALA A 524 -41.72 -2.22 -39.99
CA ALA A 524 -40.35 -2.11 -39.51
C ALA A 524 -39.77 -0.67 -39.59
N ALA A 525 -40.26 0.18 -40.50
CA ALA A 525 -39.85 1.58 -40.60
C ALA A 525 -40.55 2.52 -39.59
N VAL A 526 -41.73 2.15 -39.10
CA VAL A 526 -42.40 2.85 -37.98
C VAL A 526 -41.71 2.54 -36.67
N ASP A 527 -41.44 1.25 -36.42
CA ASP A 527 -40.78 0.78 -35.21
C ASP A 527 -39.41 1.46 -35.04
N PHE A 528 -38.61 1.52 -36.11
CA PHE A 528 -37.35 2.25 -36.15
C PHE A 528 -37.45 3.73 -35.68
N LEU A 529 -38.49 4.48 -36.05
CA LEU A 529 -38.62 5.89 -35.63
C LEU A 529 -39.07 6.04 -34.18
N VAL A 530 -39.84 5.07 -33.68
CA VAL A 530 -40.25 5.01 -32.27
C VAL A 530 -39.02 4.72 -31.41
N ASP A 531 -38.21 3.74 -31.79
CA ASP A 531 -36.95 3.39 -31.11
C ASP A 531 -36.01 4.60 -31.01
N LYS A 532 -35.83 5.37 -32.09
CA LYS A 532 -34.98 6.57 -32.08
C LYS A 532 -35.42 7.63 -31.07
N VAL A 533 -36.72 7.78 -30.77
CA VAL A 533 -37.20 8.71 -29.73
C VAL A 533 -36.98 8.13 -28.34
N VAL A 534 -37.39 6.88 -28.13
CA VAL A 534 -37.19 6.14 -26.87
C VAL A 534 -35.73 6.21 -26.45
N ASN A 535 -34.81 5.99 -27.39
CA ASN A 535 -33.38 5.85 -27.13
C ASN A 535 -32.59 7.16 -27.11
N ASN A 536 -33.22 8.34 -27.30
CA ASN A 536 -32.51 9.63 -27.33
C ASN A 536 -33.11 10.77 -26.49
N ILE A 537 -34.35 10.66 -26.01
CA ILE A 537 -34.93 11.71 -25.16
C ILE A 537 -34.35 11.70 -23.74
N ASP A 538 -34.24 12.88 -23.12
CA ASP A 538 -33.92 13.03 -21.70
C ASP A 538 -35.15 12.62 -20.87
N ALA A 539 -34.98 11.70 -19.91
CA ALA A 539 -36.06 11.16 -19.09
C ALA A 539 -36.79 12.22 -18.23
N THR A 540 -36.15 13.37 -17.96
CA THR A 540 -36.79 14.52 -17.31
C THR A 540 -37.74 15.28 -18.24
N LYS A 541 -37.60 15.09 -19.56
CA LYS A 541 -38.39 15.73 -20.64
C LYS A 541 -39.32 14.78 -21.39
N LYS A 542 -39.52 13.54 -20.92
CA LYS A 542 -40.34 12.52 -21.59
C LYS A 542 -41.81 12.91 -21.87
N THR A 543 -42.32 13.96 -21.24
CA THR A 543 -43.66 14.53 -21.45
C THR A 543 -43.68 15.78 -22.34
N ASP A 544 -42.52 16.28 -22.79
CA ASP A 544 -42.39 17.44 -23.66
C ASP A 544 -42.54 17.04 -25.15
N GLY A 545 -43.71 17.32 -25.71
CA GLY A 545 -44.01 17.05 -27.13
C GLY A 545 -43.08 17.79 -28.10
N SER A 546 -42.53 18.95 -27.73
CA SER A 546 -41.59 19.70 -28.57
C SER A 546 -40.23 19.00 -28.68
N ALA A 547 -39.75 18.43 -27.56
CA ALA A 547 -38.55 17.60 -27.53
C ALA A 547 -38.69 16.34 -28.40
N ILE A 548 -39.84 15.65 -28.30
CA ILE A 548 -40.16 14.46 -29.11
C ILE A 548 -40.15 14.77 -30.61
N GLN A 549 -40.85 15.83 -31.03
CA GLN A 549 -40.91 16.23 -32.44
C GLN A 549 -39.53 16.57 -33.03
N THR A 550 -38.60 17.06 -32.21
CA THR A 550 -37.25 17.40 -32.65
C THR A 550 -36.45 16.14 -33.04
N ILE A 551 -36.58 15.05 -32.27
CA ILE A 551 -35.89 13.78 -32.55
C ILE A 551 -36.50 13.09 -33.78
N LEU A 552 -37.84 13.08 -33.90
CA LEU A 552 -38.54 12.49 -35.06
C LEU A 552 -38.10 13.13 -36.38
N LYS A 553 -38.04 14.46 -36.44
CA LYS A 553 -37.63 15.21 -37.65
C LYS A 553 -36.19 14.93 -38.07
N ALA A 554 -35.31 14.54 -37.14
CA ALA A 554 -33.90 14.27 -37.43
C ALA A 554 -33.66 12.88 -38.06
N ASN A 555 -34.53 11.89 -37.80
CA ASN A 555 -34.28 10.48 -38.15
C ASN A 555 -35.11 9.94 -39.34
N TYR A 556 -36.04 10.75 -39.88
CA TYR A 556 -37.01 10.31 -40.90
C TYR A 556 -36.37 9.73 -42.19
N ALA A 557 -35.18 10.19 -42.59
CA ALA A 557 -34.53 9.76 -43.83
C ALA A 557 -33.96 8.33 -43.76
N GLU A 558 -33.51 7.86 -42.59
CA GLU A 558 -32.90 6.52 -42.43
C GLU A 558 -33.95 5.40 -42.53
N ALA A 559 -35.17 5.66 -42.03
CA ALA A 559 -36.29 4.71 -42.02
C ALA A 559 -36.68 4.19 -43.42
N LEU A 560 -36.39 4.96 -44.47
CA LEU A 560 -36.76 4.62 -45.84
C LEU A 560 -35.84 3.57 -46.52
N ALA A 561 -34.69 3.23 -45.93
CA ALA A 561 -33.61 2.51 -46.64
C ALA A 561 -33.62 0.97 -46.50
N ILE A 562 -34.37 0.38 -45.57
CA ILE A 562 -34.16 -1.00 -45.06
C ILE A 562 -34.65 -2.16 -45.98
N MET A 563 -35.26 -1.89 -47.14
CA MET A 563 -36.34 -2.76 -47.67
C MET A 563 -36.02 -3.75 -48.87
N SER A 564 -35.24 -4.88 -48.75
CA SER A 564 -35.11 -5.98 -49.82
C SER A 564 -34.29 -7.32 -49.57
N GLY A 565 -34.68 -8.51 -50.16
CA GLY A 565 -33.78 -9.65 -50.64
C GLY A 565 -33.96 -11.14 -50.15
N LEU A 566 -33.91 -12.22 -51.01
CA LEU A 566 -34.15 -13.70 -50.73
C LEU A 566 -33.48 -14.79 -51.69
N LYS A 567 -33.67 -16.15 -51.52
CA LYS A 567 -33.01 -17.32 -52.26
C LYS A 567 -33.87 -18.63 -52.56
N THR A 568 -33.30 -19.84 -52.91
CA THR A 568 -33.99 -21.04 -53.56
C THR A 568 -33.54 -22.52 -53.21
N ASP A 569 -34.23 -23.57 -53.76
CA ASP A 569 -34.26 -25.01 -53.34
C ASP A 569 -33.34 -26.09 -54.00
N ALA A 570 -33.05 -26.06 -55.31
CA ALA A 570 -32.60 -27.28 -56.06
C ALA A 570 -31.15 -27.77 -55.78
N GLU A 571 -30.47 -27.17 -54.81
CA GLU A 571 -29.01 -27.18 -54.66
C GLU A 571 -28.49 -28.26 -53.68
N LEU A 572 -29.34 -29.24 -53.28
CA LEU A 572 -29.10 -30.13 -52.14
C LEU A 572 -28.53 -31.53 -52.45
N LYS A 573 -28.96 -32.21 -53.53
CA LYS A 573 -28.74 -33.66 -53.72
C LYS A 573 -27.31 -34.08 -54.13
N THR A 574 -26.52 -33.15 -54.64
CA THR A 574 -25.18 -33.44 -55.20
C THR A 574 -24.16 -33.90 -54.14
N VAL A 575 -24.36 -33.52 -52.87
CA VAL A 575 -23.37 -33.61 -51.79
C VAL A 575 -23.20 -35.04 -51.21
N GLU A 576 -24.15 -35.95 -51.47
CA GLU A 576 -24.22 -37.29 -50.86
C GLU A 576 -23.13 -38.26 -51.35
N THR A 577 -22.95 -38.37 -52.68
CA THR A 577 -22.11 -39.42 -53.30
C THR A 577 -20.61 -39.23 -53.05
N GLU A 578 -20.18 -38.02 -52.71
CA GLU A 578 -18.77 -37.67 -52.52
C GLU A 578 -18.17 -38.32 -51.25
N VAL A 579 -19.01 -38.64 -50.25
CA VAL A 579 -18.59 -39.17 -48.94
C VAL A 579 -18.13 -40.63 -48.99
N ILE A 580 -18.88 -41.53 -49.66
CA ILE A 580 -18.63 -42.99 -49.63
C ILE A 580 -17.25 -43.35 -50.20
N ASN A 581 -16.84 -42.66 -51.27
CA ASN A 581 -15.59 -42.95 -51.97
C ASN A 581 -14.34 -42.62 -51.14
N ALA A 582 -14.43 -41.63 -50.23
CA ALA A 582 -13.30 -41.22 -49.40
C ALA A 582 -12.88 -42.31 -48.41
N ILE A 583 -13.84 -43.07 -47.85
CA ILE A 583 -13.59 -44.09 -46.81
C ILE A 583 -12.87 -45.32 -47.39
N ASN A 584 -13.16 -45.71 -48.64
CA ASN A 584 -12.56 -46.89 -49.27
C ASN A 584 -11.07 -46.72 -49.62
N ALA A 585 -10.54 -45.49 -49.62
CA ALA A 585 -9.17 -45.17 -50.05
C ALA A 585 -8.13 -45.18 -48.90
N LEU A 586 -8.53 -45.56 -47.68
CA LEU A 586 -7.71 -45.43 -46.48
C LEU A 586 -6.62 -46.53 -46.35
N PRO A 587 -5.42 -46.23 -45.81
CA PRO A 587 -4.36 -47.22 -45.62
C PRO A 587 -4.72 -48.30 -44.59
N THR A 588 -4.27 -49.53 -44.82
CA THR A 588 -4.61 -50.71 -44.00
C THR A 588 -3.73 -50.90 -42.76
N VAL A 589 -2.54 -50.31 -42.73
CA VAL A 589 -1.65 -50.26 -41.57
C VAL A 589 -1.75 -48.85 -40.97
N VAL A 590 -2.30 -48.75 -39.77
CA VAL A 590 -2.52 -47.45 -39.10
C VAL A 590 -1.20 -46.93 -38.53
N SER A 591 -0.85 -45.70 -38.89
CA SER A 591 0.35 -44.98 -38.47
C SER A 591 0.02 -43.53 -38.12
N LEU A 592 0.91 -42.84 -37.40
CA LEU A 592 0.78 -41.40 -37.16
C LEU A 592 1.13 -40.54 -38.39
N GLU A 593 1.84 -41.12 -39.37
CA GLU A 593 2.24 -40.44 -40.60
C GLU A 593 1.07 -40.24 -41.58
N ASP A 594 0.07 -41.12 -41.52
CA ASP A 594 -1.12 -41.11 -42.39
C ASP A 594 -2.37 -40.45 -41.76
N LYS A 595 -2.26 -39.89 -40.54
CA LYS A 595 -3.36 -39.33 -39.72
C LYS A 595 -4.42 -38.58 -40.51
N ASP A 596 -4.01 -37.60 -41.31
CA ASP A 596 -4.91 -36.64 -41.97
C ASP A 596 -5.91 -37.32 -42.92
N LYS A 597 -5.55 -38.46 -43.50
CA LYS A 597 -6.42 -39.22 -44.41
C LYS A 597 -7.66 -39.75 -43.68
N TYR A 598 -7.45 -40.33 -42.49
CA TYR A 598 -8.52 -40.87 -41.65
C TYR A 598 -9.44 -39.75 -41.12
N VAL A 599 -8.88 -38.61 -40.69
CA VAL A 599 -9.65 -37.46 -40.20
C VAL A 599 -10.45 -36.77 -41.32
N ALA A 600 -9.90 -36.68 -42.54
CA ALA A 600 -10.60 -36.08 -43.68
C ALA A 600 -11.85 -36.87 -44.11
N ALA A 601 -11.75 -38.21 -44.14
CA ALA A 601 -12.88 -39.08 -44.46
C ALA A 601 -14.05 -38.90 -43.46
N GLN A 602 -13.73 -38.72 -42.17
CA GLN A 602 -14.73 -38.49 -41.12
C GLN A 602 -15.41 -37.10 -41.21
N LYS A 603 -14.70 -36.05 -41.63
CA LYS A 603 -15.31 -34.71 -41.80
C LYS A 603 -16.29 -34.62 -42.97
N ALA A 604 -16.03 -35.34 -44.06
CA ALA A 604 -16.94 -35.39 -45.21
C ALA A 604 -18.32 -35.96 -44.81
N LEU A 605 -18.32 -36.98 -43.95
CA LEU A 605 -19.52 -37.60 -43.39
C LEU A 605 -20.35 -36.63 -42.53
N GLU A 606 -19.70 -35.71 -41.79
CA GLU A 606 -20.37 -34.73 -40.93
C GLU A 606 -21.01 -33.55 -41.69
N ALA A 607 -20.37 -33.09 -42.78
CA ALA A 607 -20.87 -31.94 -43.55
C ALA A 607 -22.18 -32.24 -44.29
N PHE A 608 -22.30 -33.45 -44.84
CA PHE A 608 -23.49 -33.93 -45.54
C PHE A 608 -24.77 -33.87 -44.67
N VAL A 609 -24.63 -34.10 -43.35
CA VAL A 609 -25.75 -34.19 -42.38
C VAL A 609 -26.35 -32.82 -42.02
N ASN A 610 -25.69 -31.69 -42.31
CA ASN A 610 -26.04 -30.37 -41.79
C ASN A 610 -26.74 -29.41 -42.77
N THR A 611 -26.97 -29.81 -44.03
CA THR A 611 -27.61 -28.93 -45.02
C THR A 611 -29.14 -28.94 -44.84
N PRO A 612 -29.88 -27.82 -44.97
CA PRO A 612 -31.35 -27.79 -44.81
C PRO A 612 -32.12 -28.75 -45.76
N GLY A 613 -32.23 -30.04 -45.37
CA GLY A 613 -32.95 -31.11 -46.09
C GLY A 613 -32.22 -32.46 -46.32
N ALA A 614 -31.27 -32.91 -45.49
CA ALA A 614 -30.44 -34.13 -45.72
C ALA A 614 -30.59 -35.29 -44.66
N ASP A 615 -30.06 -36.50 -44.95
CA ASP A 615 -30.17 -37.74 -44.12
C ASP A 615 -28.95 -38.71 -44.24
N ILE A 616 -28.51 -39.32 -43.13
CA ILE A 616 -27.23 -40.04 -42.93
C ILE A 616 -27.23 -41.54 -43.28
N ALA A 617 -28.38 -42.23 -43.26
CA ALA A 617 -28.44 -43.70 -43.35
C ALA A 617 -27.95 -44.28 -44.71
N ASN A 618 -27.60 -43.42 -45.66
CA ASN A 618 -27.22 -43.72 -47.03
C ASN A 618 -25.72 -44.07 -47.22
N ILE A 619 -24.91 -44.06 -46.15
CA ILE A 619 -23.45 -44.31 -46.19
C ILE A 619 -23.10 -45.73 -45.71
N SER A 620 -22.58 -46.59 -46.59
CA SER A 620 -22.56 -48.06 -46.39
C SER A 620 -21.26 -48.69 -45.84
N ASN A 621 -20.15 -47.96 -45.77
CA ASN A 621 -18.81 -48.47 -45.42
C ASN A 621 -18.24 -47.92 -44.09
N SER A 622 -19.08 -47.33 -43.25
CA SER A 622 -18.70 -46.66 -42.00
C SER A 622 -17.94 -47.53 -40.98
N GLY A 623 -18.29 -48.81 -40.83
CA GLY A 623 -17.65 -49.71 -39.86
C GLY A 623 -16.17 -50.04 -40.13
N LEU A 624 -15.64 -49.74 -41.33
CA LEU A 624 -14.20 -49.87 -41.59
C LEU A 624 -13.41 -48.68 -41.01
N LEU A 625 -14.01 -47.48 -41.04
CA LEU A 625 -13.41 -46.25 -40.52
C LEU A 625 -13.25 -46.35 -38.99
N GLU A 626 -14.24 -46.89 -38.30
CA GLU A 626 -14.25 -47.20 -36.86
C GLU A 626 -12.99 -47.95 -36.41
N ALA A 627 -12.69 -49.11 -37.02
CA ALA A 627 -11.56 -49.95 -36.64
C ALA A 627 -10.19 -49.30 -36.87
N TYR A 628 -10.07 -48.38 -37.83
CA TYR A 628 -8.85 -47.59 -38.04
C TYR A 628 -8.71 -46.46 -37.02
N MET A 629 -9.80 -45.76 -36.71
CA MET A 629 -9.81 -44.64 -35.75
C MET A 629 -9.41 -45.10 -34.34
N THR A 630 -9.91 -46.22 -33.83
CA THR A 630 -9.53 -46.75 -32.51
C THR A 630 -8.02 -47.01 -32.36
N LYS A 631 -7.36 -47.53 -33.41
CA LYS A 631 -5.90 -47.75 -33.40
C LYS A 631 -5.11 -46.44 -33.44
N LEU A 632 -5.58 -45.48 -34.24
CA LEU A 632 -4.96 -44.15 -34.38
C LEU A 632 -4.99 -43.38 -33.05
N ILE A 633 -6.15 -43.38 -32.39
CA ILE A 633 -6.37 -42.80 -31.05
C ILE A 633 -5.37 -43.36 -30.02
N THR A 634 -5.13 -44.67 -30.03
CA THR A 634 -4.22 -45.33 -29.08
C THR A 634 -2.77 -44.89 -29.26
N LEU A 635 -2.31 -44.75 -30.51
CA LEU A 635 -0.94 -44.34 -30.82
C LEU A 635 -0.68 -42.87 -30.46
N GLU A 636 -1.64 -41.97 -30.73
CA GLU A 636 -1.49 -40.55 -30.40
C GLU A 636 -1.47 -40.30 -28.89
N LYS A 637 -2.32 -40.99 -28.12
CA LYS A 637 -2.35 -40.89 -26.66
C LYS A 637 -0.98 -41.15 -26.03
N ALA A 638 -0.29 -42.21 -26.45
CA ALA A 638 1.03 -42.56 -25.93
C ALA A 638 2.10 -41.49 -26.25
N ALA A 639 2.02 -40.86 -27.43
CA ALA A 639 2.93 -39.78 -27.82
C ALA A 639 2.70 -38.48 -27.00
N VAL A 640 1.45 -38.18 -26.65
CA VAL A 640 1.09 -37.05 -25.77
C VAL A 640 1.60 -37.28 -24.34
N GLU A 641 1.35 -38.46 -23.77
CA GLU A 641 1.76 -38.79 -22.39
C GLU A 641 3.29 -38.73 -22.20
N ALA A 642 4.07 -39.07 -23.24
CA ALA A 642 5.52 -38.94 -23.23
C ALA A 642 6.00 -37.47 -23.13
N LYS A 643 5.37 -36.54 -23.87
CA LYS A 643 5.68 -35.10 -23.83
C LYS A 643 5.42 -34.49 -22.45
N ILE A 644 4.25 -34.77 -21.87
CA ILE A 644 3.86 -34.26 -20.53
C ILE A 644 4.82 -34.78 -19.44
N SER A 645 5.30 -36.01 -19.59
CA SER A 645 6.22 -36.62 -18.63
C SER A 645 7.57 -35.89 -18.53
N ALA A 646 8.03 -35.22 -19.58
CA ALA A 646 9.33 -34.53 -19.63
C ALA A 646 9.39 -33.17 -18.89
N LEU A 647 8.25 -32.61 -18.47
CA LEU A 647 8.19 -31.27 -17.87
C LEU A 647 8.86 -31.18 -16.46
N PRO A 648 9.51 -30.05 -16.11
CA PRO A 648 10.26 -29.87 -14.85
C PRO A 648 9.35 -29.67 -13.63
N LYS A 649 9.95 -29.72 -12.42
CA LYS A 649 9.22 -29.58 -11.13
C LYS A 649 9.14 -28.13 -10.61
N LEU A 650 10.15 -27.31 -10.88
CA LEU A 650 10.11 -25.86 -10.70
C LEU A 650 9.95 -25.25 -12.09
N VAL A 651 8.91 -24.46 -12.30
CA VAL A 651 8.58 -23.87 -13.60
C VAL A 651 9.03 -22.42 -13.64
N THR A 652 9.61 -22.03 -14.76
CA THR A 652 10.18 -20.72 -15.05
C THR A 652 9.75 -20.25 -16.44
N VAL A 653 9.99 -18.98 -16.77
CA VAL A 653 9.67 -18.44 -18.11
C VAL A 653 10.42 -19.11 -19.26
N SER A 654 11.56 -19.79 -19.00
CA SER A 654 12.28 -20.56 -20.02
C SER A 654 11.63 -21.90 -20.38
N ASP A 655 10.69 -22.39 -19.56
CA ASP A 655 10.02 -23.69 -19.80
C ASP A 655 8.82 -23.58 -20.76
N LYS A 656 8.50 -22.36 -21.22
CA LYS A 656 7.33 -22.01 -22.04
C LYS A 656 7.15 -22.92 -23.25
N GLU A 657 8.17 -23.03 -24.10
CA GLU A 657 8.10 -23.77 -25.36
C GLU A 657 7.79 -25.27 -25.14
N ALA A 658 8.34 -25.86 -24.08
CA ALA A 658 8.10 -27.27 -23.74
C ALA A 658 6.65 -27.51 -23.24
N ILE A 659 6.10 -26.56 -22.50
CA ILE A 659 4.72 -26.61 -21.97
C ILE A 659 3.71 -26.38 -23.11
N GLU A 660 3.91 -25.36 -23.95
CA GLU A 660 3.07 -25.10 -25.14
C GLU A 660 3.10 -26.28 -26.13
N ALA A 661 4.26 -26.91 -26.35
CA ALA A 661 4.37 -28.09 -27.21
C ALA A 661 3.75 -29.38 -26.64
N ALA A 662 3.50 -29.42 -25.33
CA ALA A 662 2.76 -30.50 -24.67
C ALA A 662 1.25 -30.22 -24.68
N ASP A 663 0.84 -28.97 -24.46
CA ASP A 663 -0.55 -28.53 -24.55
C ASP A 663 -1.12 -28.62 -25.97
N ALA A 664 -0.41 -28.12 -26.97
CA ALA A 664 -0.83 -28.24 -28.36
C ALA A 664 -1.00 -29.71 -28.79
N ALA A 665 -0.21 -30.63 -28.24
CA ALA A 665 -0.34 -32.06 -28.51
C ALA A 665 -1.57 -32.68 -27.82
N LEU A 666 -1.85 -32.33 -26.56
CA LEU A 666 -3.05 -32.76 -25.85
C LEU A 666 -4.33 -32.18 -26.48
N LYS A 667 -4.35 -30.88 -26.76
CA LYS A 667 -5.46 -30.21 -27.43
C LYS A 667 -5.73 -30.77 -28.82
N ALA A 668 -4.68 -31.08 -29.61
CA ALA A 668 -4.87 -31.71 -30.91
C ALA A 668 -5.44 -33.12 -30.81
N TYR A 669 -5.14 -33.87 -29.75
CA TYR A 669 -5.73 -35.18 -29.47
C TYR A 669 -7.22 -35.03 -29.08
N ASP A 670 -7.53 -34.16 -28.11
CA ASP A 670 -8.88 -33.92 -27.60
C ASP A 670 -9.81 -33.29 -28.66
N ASP A 671 -9.36 -32.27 -29.40
CA ASP A 671 -10.14 -31.62 -30.46
C ASP A 671 -10.41 -32.58 -31.64
N THR A 672 -9.48 -33.49 -31.94
CA THR A 672 -9.63 -34.45 -33.06
C THR A 672 -10.56 -35.61 -32.68
N TYR A 673 -10.42 -36.15 -31.46
CA TYR A 673 -11.03 -37.44 -31.08
C TYR A 673 -12.03 -37.39 -29.92
N GLY A 674 -12.11 -36.31 -29.15
CA GLY A 674 -12.96 -36.21 -27.95
C GLY A 674 -14.47 -36.32 -28.21
N LYS A 675 -14.90 -36.11 -29.46
CA LYS A 675 -16.28 -36.36 -29.93
C LYS A 675 -16.57 -37.81 -30.33
N TYR A 676 -15.59 -38.71 -30.28
CA TYR A 676 -15.75 -40.12 -30.66
C TYR A 676 -15.80 -41.07 -29.44
N ASN A 677 -16.64 -40.73 -28.46
CA ASN A 677 -16.85 -41.48 -27.22
C ASN A 677 -18.33 -41.78 -26.93
N THR A 678 -19.22 -41.52 -27.89
CA THR A 678 -20.68 -41.61 -27.74
C THR A 678 -21.33 -41.92 -29.09
N ALA A 679 -22.44 -42.66 -29.08
CA ALA A 679 -23.19 -42.96 -30.31
C ALA A 679 -23.62 -41.66 -31.03
N PRO A 680 -23.51 -41.57 -32.37
CA PRO A 680 -23.27 -42.67 -33.31
C PRO A 680 -21.79 -43.03 -33.59
N TYR A 681 -20.82 -42.39 -32.92
CA TYR A 681 -19.38 -42.62 -33.15
C TYR A 681 -18.66 -42.85 -31.81
N ASP A 682 -18.52 -44.10 -31.36
CA ASP A 682 -17.70 -44.44 -30.17
C ASP A 682 -16.50 -45.29 -30.60
N TYR A 683 -15.31 -44.69 -30.54
CA TYR A 683 -14.06 -45.30 -30.99
C TYR A 683 -13.10 -45.62 -29.82
N GLY A 684 -13.59 -45.59 -28.57
CA GLY A 684 -12.79 -45.91 -27.38
C GLY A 684 -11.81 -44.81 -26.96
N TYR A 685 -12.15 -43.55 -27.21
CA TYR A 685 -11.36 -42.40 -26.75
C TYR A 685 -11.21 -42.39 -25.22
N LEU A 686 -9.98 -42.13 -24.74
CA LEU A 686 -9.65 -42.00 -23.32
C LEU A 686 -8.68 -40.83 -23.12
N ALA A 687 -8.96 -39.96 -22.16
CA ALA A 687 -8.08 -38.83 -21.82
C ALA A 687 -6.66 -39.30 -21.40
N ALA A 688 -5.67 -38.43 -21.60
CA ALA A 688 -4.29 -38.68 -21.16
C ALA A 688 -4.20 -38.75 -19.63
N SER A 689 -3.63 -39.84 -19.10
CA SER A 689 -3.63 -40.16 -17.66
C SER A 689 -2.79 -39.22 -16.81
N ASN A 690 -1.79 -38.55 -17.41
CA ASN A 690 -0.90 -37.61 -16.75
C ASN A 690 -1.22 -36.14 -17.03
N ALA A 691 -2.36 -35.83 -17.67
CA ALA A 691 -2.81 -34.46 -17.93
C ALA A 691 -2.77 -33.51 -16.71
N PRO A 692 -3.06 -33.92 -15.45
CA PRO A 692 -2.93 -33.04 -14.28
C PRO A 692 -1.51 -32.48 -14.05
N LYS A 693 -0.46 -33.18 -14.52
CA LYS A 693 0.92 -32.65 -14.48
C LYS A 693 1.08 -31.46 -15.44
N LEU A 694 0.47 -31.53 -16.63
CA LEU A 694 0.48 -30.43 -17.59
C LEU A 694 -0.28 -29.22 -17.05
N GLU A 695 -1.45 -29.40 -16.44
CA GLU A 695 -2.20 -28.30 -15.83
C GLU A 695 -1.45 -27.64 -14.67
N THR A 696 -0.74 -28.43 -13.86
CA THR A 696 0.17 -27.89 -12.82
C THR A 696 1.31 -27.09 -13.44
N ALA A 697 1.90 -27.57 -14.54
CA ALA A 697 3.00 -26.89 -15.23
C ALA A 697 2.53 -25.60 -15.94
N LYS A 698 1.34 -25.62 -16.57
CA LYS A 698 0.67 -24.43 -17.11
C LYS A 698 0.48 -23.39 -16.02
N ALA A 699 -0.20 -23.72 -14.91
CA ALA A 699 -0.42 -22.77 -13.81
C ALA A 699 0.90 -22.21 -13.24
N GLY A 700 1.95 -23.04 -13.15
CA GLY A 700 3.30 -22.59 -12.78
C GLY A 700 3.92 -21.61 -13.78
N LEU A 701 3.74 -21.85 -15.09
CA LEU A 701 4.21 -20.97 -16.16
C LEU A 701 3.41 -19.66 -16.21
N GLU A 702 2.08 -19.72 -16.07
CA GLU A 702 1.22 -18.53 -15.99
C GLU A 702 1.68 -17.62 -14.84
N ASN A 703 1.91 -18.19 -13.66
CA ASN A 703 2.46 -17.44 -12.52
C ASN A 703 3.87 -16.90 -12.83
N ALA A 704 4.78 -17.70 -13.38
CA ALA A 704 6.13 -17.26 -13.71
C ALA A 704 6.16 -16.09 -14.72
N MET A 705 5.27 -16.12 -15.73
CA MET A 705 5.14 -15.05 -16.73
C MET A 705 4.51 -13.78 -16.14
N LEU A 706 3.47 -13.92 -15.30
CA LEU A 706 2.88 -12.80 -14.57
C LEU A 706 3.91 -12.10 -13.68
N VAL A 707 4.72 -12.87 -12.94
CA VAL A 707 5.79 -12.36 -12.07
C VAL A 707 6.88 -11.65 -12.87
N ASP A 708 7.32 -12.22 -13.99
CA ASP A 708 8.35 -11.64 -14.85
C ASP A 708 7.91 -10.29 -15.45
N ALA A 709 6.67 -10.22 -15.97
CA ALA A 709 6.09 -8.98 -16.47
C ALA A 709 5.91 -7.94 -15.37
N ALA A 710 5.35 -8.32 -14.22
CA ALA A 710 5.11 -7.41 -13.11
C ALA A 710 6.41 -6.82 -12.56
N LYS A 711 7.45 -7.64 -12.40
CA LYS A 711 8.77 -7.22 -11.93
C LYS A 711 9.43 -6.23 -12.89
N LYS A 712 9.51 -6.56 -14.18
CA LYS A 712 10.12 -5.68 -15.19
C LYS A 712 9.46 -4.31 -15.28
N ILE A 713 8.13 -4.24 -15.17
CA ILE A 713 7.39 -2.97 -15.15
C ILE A 713 7.60 -2.21 -13.83
N ALA A 714 7.62 -2.92 -12.70
CA ALA A 714 7.87 -2.33 -11.38
C ALA A 714 9.27 -1.70 -11.28
N GLU A 715 10.26 -2.27 -11.97
CA GLU A 715 11.65 -1.78 -12.01
C GLU A 715 11.87 -0.54 -12.89
N LEU A 716 10.92 -0.18 -13.79
CA LEU A 716 11.07 1.01 -14.66
C LEU A 716 11.20 2.31 -13.84
N PRO A 717 12.13 3.23 -14.17
CA PRO A 717 12.27 4.49 -13.44
C PRO A 717 11.10 5.45 -13.69
N ILE A 718 10.83 6.34 -12.73
CA ILE A 718 9.77 7.37 -12.85
C ILE A 718 10.10 8.40 -13.94
N ASN A 719 11.38 8.75 -14.09
CA ASN A 719 11.87 9.66 -15.13
C ASN A 719 12.59 8.84 -16.20
N ILE A 720 11.90 8.55 -17.31
CA ILE A 720 12.47 7.81 -18.43
C ILE A 720 13.49 8.64 -19.20
N THR A 721 14.63 8.01 -19.50
CA THR A 721 15.72 8.54 -20.33
C THR A 721 15.98 7.64 -21.54
N ALA A 722 16.86 8.07 -22.45
CA ALA A 722 17.27 7.27 -23.60
C ALA A 722 17.96 5.94 -23.22
N ALA A 723 18.53 5.83 -22.02
CA ALA A 723 19.18 4.60 -21.54
C ALA A 723 18.17 3.51 -21.15
N ASP A 724 16.98 3.90 -20.70
CA ASP A 724 15.95 3.00 -20.17
C ASP A 724 15.15 2.28 -21.26
N LYS A 725 15.39 2.63 -22.53
CA LYS A 725 14.65 2.11 -23.69
C LYS A 725 14.62 0.59 -23.74
N ALA A 726 15.76 -0.07 -23.52
CA ALA A 726 15.83 -1.54 -23.52
C ALA A 726 15.03 -2.18 -22.37
N ALA A 727 14.94 -1.51 -21.21
CA ALA A 727 14.15 -1.99 -20.08
C ALA A 727 12.64 -1.80 -20.33
N VAL A 728 12.23 -0.67 -20.92
CA VAL A 728 10.84 -0.43 -21.32
C VAL A 728 10.40 -1.41 -22.42
N GLU A 729 11.25 -1.64 -23.43
CA GLU A 729 10.99 -2.64 -24.48
C GLU A 729 10.91 -4.07 -23.91
N ALA A 730 11.76 -4.44 -22.95
CA ALA A 730 11.70 -5.74 -22.28
C ALA A 730 10.46 -5.90 -21.37
N ALA A 731 10.05 -4.85 -20.66
CA ALA A 731 8.84 -4.82 -19.84
C ALA A 731 7.58 -4.93 -20.70
N ARG A 732 7.54 -4.24 -21.85
CA ARG A 732 6.50 -4.37 -22.87
C ARG A 732 6.46 -5.79 -23.44
N ALA A 733 7.60 -6.36 -23.84
CA ALA A 733 7.64 -7.72 -24.37
C ALA A 733 7.14 -8.78 -23.36
N ALA A 734 7.49 -8.62 -22.08
CA ALA A 734 7.01 -9.51 -21.02
C ALA A 734 5.49 -9.37 -20.78
N TYR A 735 4.95 -8.15 -20.78
CA TYR A 735 3.51 -7.90 -20.68
C TYR A 735 2.73 -8.41 -21.90
N ASP A 736 3.22 -8.15 -23.11
CA ASP A 736 2.57 -8.57 -24.35
C ASP A 736 2.56 -10.10 -24.50
N ALA A 737 3.53 -10.81 -23.90
CA ALA A 737 3.59 -12.27 -23.86
C ALA A 737 2.53 -12.93 -22.97
N LEU A 738 1.87 -12.19 -22.07
CA LEU A 738 0.77 -12.69 -21.23
C LEU A 738 -0.48 -13.02 -22.08
N THR A 739 -1.30 -13.96 -21.61
CA THR A 739 -2.62 -14.24 -22.21
C THR A 739 -3.60 -13.09 -21.95
N ASP A 740 -4.71 -13.01 -22.69
CA ASP A 740 -5.68 -11.93 -22.49
C ASP A 740 -6.37 -12.01 -21.11
N ALA A 741 -6.64 -13.22 -20.61
CA ALA A 741 -7.14 -13.43 -19.24
C ALA A 741 -6.09 -13.02 -18.18
N GLN A 742 -4.81 -13.30 -18.41
CA GLN A 742 -3.73 -12.81 -17.55
C GLN A 742 -3.59 -11.29 -17.58
N LYS A 743 -3.77 -10.66 -18.76
CA LYS A 743 -3.77 -9.19 -18.94
C LYS A 743 -4.97 -8.52 -18.29
N GLU A 744 -6.13 -9.17 -18.31
CA GLU A 744 -7.36 -8.73 -17.64
C GLU A 744 -7.24 -8.82 -16.11
N ALA A 745 -6.60 -9.88 -15.60
CA ALA A 745 -6.21 -10.03 -14.19
C ALA A 745 -4.94 -9.24 -13.80
N PHE A 746 -4.25 -8.61 -14.76
CA PHE A 746 -2.98 -7.92 -14.51
C PHE A 746 -3.20 -6.60 -13.79
N SER A 747 -2.16 -6.15 -13.06
CA SER A 747 -2.22 -4.87 -12.35
C SER A 747 -2.35 -3.68 -13.31
N GLU A 748 -3.55 -3.10 -13.36
CA GLU A 748 -3.87 -1.88 -14.13
C GLU A 748 -2.91 -0.71 -13.80
N SER A 749 -2.39 -0.68 -12.56
CA SER A 749 -1.40 0.30 -12.11
C SER A 749 -0.05 0.11 -12.81
N LEU A 750 0.42 -1.14 -12.93
CA LEU A 750 1.65 -1.46 -13.66
C LEU A 750 1.46 -1.18 -15.16
N LEU A 751 0.33 -1.57 -15.75
CA LEU A 751 0.03 -1.25 -17.15
C LEU A 751 0.07 0.27 -17.42
N LYS A 752 -0.51 1.10 -16.55
CA LYS A 752 -0.43 2.57 -16.66
C LYS A 752 1.01 3.08 -16.57
N LYS A 753 1.85 2.51 -15.71
CA LYS A 753 3.27 2.85 -15.59
C LYS A 753 4.05 2.50 -16.87
N LEU A 754 3.80 1.33 -17.46
CA LEU A 754 4.41 0.90 -18.72
C LEU A 754 4.04 1.86 -19.87
N VAL A 755 2.75 2.17 -20.02
CA VAL A 755 2.26 3.10 -21.06
C VAL A 755 2.82 4.52 -20.88
N ALA A 756 2.92 5.01 -19.64
CA ALA A 756 3.54 6.30 -19.37
C ALA A 756 5.04 6.31 -19.74
N ALA A 757 5.74 5.20 -19.51
CA ALA A 757 7.15 5.06 -19.84
C ALA A 757 7.40 5.06 -21.36
N GLU A 758 6.48 4.47 -22.14
CA GLU A 758 6.53 4.45 -23.61
C GLU A 758 6.24 5.85 -24.21
N ALA A 759 5.23 6.53 -23.69
CA ALA A 759 4.84 7.86 -24.13
C ALA A 759 5.99 8.89 -24.01
N ALA A 760 6.85 8.74 -22.99
CA ALA A 760 8.02 9.59 -22.78
C ALA A 760 9.00 9.59 -23.97
N PHE A 761 9.09 8.48 -24.73
CA PHE A 761 9.93 8.43 -25.94
C PHE A 761 9.29 9.17 -27.11
N GLY A 762 7.99 8.98 -27.36
CA GLY A 762 7.27 9.62 -28.47
C GLY A 762 7.30 11.16 -28.39
N ASP A 763 7.05 11.68 -27.19
CA ASP A 763 7.04 13.12 -26.92
C ASP A 763 8.42 13.79 -27.11
N SER A 764 9.49 13.04 -26.82
CA SER A 764 10.88 13.47 -27.00
C SER A 764 11.26 13.58 -28.49
N GLU A 765 10.91 12.55 -29.29
CA GLU A 765 11.19 12.56 -30.74
C GLU A 765 10.41 13.66 -31.47
N ILE A 766 9.16 13.96 -31.06
CA ILE A 766 8.37 15.06 -31.64
C ILE A 766 9.03 16.42 -31.35
N LYS A 767 9.39 16.69 -30.09
CA LYS A 767 10.03 17.95 -29.68
C LYS A 767 11.38 18.17 -30.38
N ALA A 768 12.15 17.10 -30.62
CA ALA A 768 13.38 17.17 -31.41
C ALA A 768 13.13 17.60 -32.87
N VAL A 769 12.10 17.05 -33.52
CA VAL A 769 11.74 17.35 -34.91
C VAL A 769 11.21 18.78 -35.09
N GLU A 770 10.45 19.29 -34.13
CA GLU A 770 9.84 20.63 -34.18
C GLU A 770 10.85 21.75 -33.86
N SER A 771 11.76 21.51 -32.91
CA SER A 771 12.82 22.47 -32.54
C SER A 771 13.91 22.63 -33.62
N LEU A 772 14.14 21.59 -34.42
CA LEU A 772 15.15 21.47 -35.48
C LEU A 772 15.21 22.69 -36.43
N LYS A 773 16.37 23.37 -36.52
CA LYS A 773 16.55 24.53 -37.41
C LYS A 773 17.40 24.19 -38.63
N ILE A 774 16.89 24.45 -39.83
CA ILE A 774 17.54 24.10 -41.11
C ILE A 774 18.00 25.36 -41.83
N LYS A 775 19.26 25.38 -42.30
CA LYS A 775 19.77 26.45 -43.19
C LYS A 775 19.99 25.91 -44.60
N ALA A 776 19.23 26.43 -45.55
CA ALA A 776 19.25 26.07 -46.97
C ALA A 776 20.03 27.08 -47.83
N SER A 777 20.62 26.55 -48.90
CA SER A 777 21.43 27.24 -49.89
C SER A 777 21.15 26.66 -51.29
N SER A 778 21.67 27.30 -52.33
CA SER A 778 21.52 26.86 -53.71
C SER A 778 22.85 26.94 -54.47
N LYS A 779 23.06 26.09 -55.47
CA LYS A 779 24.20 26.17 -56.41
C LYS A 779 23.73 25.89 -57.83
N LEU A 780 24.08 26.78 -58.76
CA LEU A 780 23.86 26.57 -60.20
C LEU A 780 25.00 25.71 -60.76
N TYR A 781 24.67 24.67 -61.53
CA TYR A 781 25.63 23.84 -62.25
C TYR A 781 25.50 24.09 -63.75
N LYS A 782 26.64 24.21 -64.48
CA LYS A 782 26.74 24.62 -65.90
C LYS A 782 25.55 24.12 -66.75
N GLY A 783 24.62 25.03 -67.05
CA GLY A 783 23.52 24.88 -68.01
C GLY A 783 22.44 23.81 -67.76
N LYS A 784 22.51 22.98 -66.71
CA LYS A 784 21.68 21.75 -66.61
C LYS A 784 20.84 21.58 -65.33
N LYS A 785 21.16 22.24 -64.21
CA LYS A 785 20.41 22.08 -62.94
C LYS A 785 20.70 23.16 -61.89
N ILE A 786 19.77 23.34 -60.97
CA ILE A 786 20.00 24.02 -59.69
C ILE A 786 19.98 22.95 -58.59
N ARG A 787 21.08 22.81 -57.86
CA ARG A 787 21.11 22.00 -56.63
C ARG A 787 20.72 22.88 -55.45
N VAL A 788 19.73 22.45 -54.68
CA VAL A 788 19.45 22.96 -53.34
C VAL A 788 20.28 22.12 -52.37
N ASN A 789 21.03 22.73 -51.46
CA ASN A 789 21.75 22.03 -50.38
C ASN A 789 21.35 22.65 -49.06
N TRP A 790 21.27 21.87 -47.99
CA TRP A 790 20.98 22.38 -46.66
C TRP A 790 21.85 21.70 -45.61
N ARG A 791 21.87 22.27 -44.42
CA ARG A 791 22.40 21.63 -43.21
C ARG A 791 21.43 21.86 -42.06
N VAL A 792 21.50 20.95 -41.09
CA VAL A 792 21.05 21.23 -39.73
C VAL A 792 21.93 22.36 -39.19
N ALA A 793 21.29 23.40 -38.65
CA ALA A 793 21.94 24.56 -38.07
C ALA A 793 21.82 24.59 -36.55
N ASP A 794 20.80 23.90 -36.01
CA ASP A 794 20.55 23.67 -34.59
C ASP A 794 19.56 22.50 -34.42
N GLY A 795 19.60 21.81 -33.28
CA GLY A 795 18.82 20.60 -32.96
C GLY A 795 19.42 19.28 -33.48
N ASP A 796 18.94 18.15 -32.96
CA ASP A 796 19.34 16.81 -33.40
C ASP A 796 18.49 16.31 -34.58
N ALA A 797 19.16 15.69 -35.55
CA ALA A 797 18.54 15.08 -36.73
C ALA A 797 18.73 13.56 -36.82
N SER A 798 19.21 12.90 -35.76
CA SER A 798 19.34 11.44 -35.70
C SER A 798 17.98 10.73 -35.82
N THR A 799 16.91 11.32 -35.28
CA THR A 799 15.57 10.72 -35.14
C THR A 799 14.63 10.92 -36.34
N ILE A 800 15.00 11.75 -37.33
CA ILE A 800 14.10 12.16 -38.42
C ILE A 800 13.99 11.15 -39.57
N ASP A 801 12.83 11.10 -40.23
CA ASP A 801 12.63 10.26 -41.43
C ASP A 801 13.24 10.88 -42.69
N GLY A 802 13.45 12.20 -42.70
CA GLY A 802 14.11 12.92 -43.78
C GLY A 802 13.55 14.33 -44.00
N TYR A 803 13.76 14.85 -45.20
CA TYR A 803 13.45 16.23 -45.57
C TYR A 803 12.40 16.31 -46.69
N ARG A 804 11.55 17.35 -46.65
CA ARG A 804 10.64 17.74 -47.75
C ARG A 804 11.12 19.05 -48.39
N VAL A 805 11.25 19.05 -49.71
CA VAL A 805 11.73 20.19 -50.50
C VAL A 805 10.59 20.79 -51.33
N TYR A 806 10.51 22.12 -51.39
CA TYR A 806 9.50 22.86 -52.17
C TYR A 806 10.18 23.90 -53.08
N LYS A 807 9.60 24.17 -54.26
CA LYS A 807 10.07 25.18 -55.24
C LYS A 807 9.00 26.21 -55.59
N SER A 808 9.40 27.47 -55.80
CA SER A 808 8.57 28.52 -56.38
C SER A 808 9.37 29.42 -57.34
N THR A 809 8.67 30.18 -58.20
CA THR A 809 9.21 31.32 -58.96
C THR A 809 8.82 32.67 -58.37
N LYS A 810 7.97 32.68 -57.33
CA LYS A 810 7.62 33.87 -56.52
C LYS A 810 8.29 33.75 -55.14
N MET A 811 8.77 34.86 -54.59
CA MET A 811 9.53 34.85 -53.33
C MET A 811 8.70 34.34 -52.14
N ASN A 812 7.46 34.84 -51.99
CA ASN A 812 6.68 34.63 -50.77
C ASN A 812 5.45 33.70 -50.95
N SER A 813 5.20 33.17 -52.15
CA SER A 813 3.97 32.39 -52.44
C SER A 813 4.17 31.35 -53.55
N GLY A 814 3.17 30.49 -53.78
CA GLY A 814 3.15 29.55 -54.90
C GLY A 814 4.13 28.37 -54.81
N TYR A 815 4.58 28.01 -53.61
CA TYR A 815 5.50 26.88 -53.38
C TYR A 815 4.86 25.54 -53.71
N LYS A 816 5.36 24.86 -54.75
CA LYS A 816 4.97 23.50 -55.11
C LYS A 816 5.97 22.49 -54.54
N PHE A 817 5.46 21.35 -54.10
CA PHE A 817 6.28 20.25 -53.59
C PHE A 817 7.21 19.71 -54.69
N MET A 818 8.49 19.48 -54.35
CA MET A 818 9.50 18.93 -55.26
C MET A 818 9.79 17.45 -54.97
N GLY A 819 9.73 17.03 -53.70
CA GLY A 819 9.91 15.65 -53.28
C GLY A 819 10.40 15.50 -51.83
N LYS A 820 10.51 14.24 -51.38
CA LYS A 820 11.16 13.86 -50.12
C LYS A 820 12.59 13.36 -50.38
N THR A 821 13.50 13.51 -49.43
CA THR A 821 14.82 12.84 -49.46
C THR A 821 15.48 12.76 -48.08
N LYS A 822 16.28 11.73 -47.83
CA LYS A 822 17.19 11.65 -46.65
C LYS A 822 18.53 12.39 -46.88
N LYS A 823 18.84 12.80 -48.12
CA LYS A 823 20.10 13.49 -48.46
C LYS A 823 20.02 14.97 -48.08
N LEU A 824 21.15 15.59 -47.73
CA LEU A 824 21.28 17.04 -47.48
C LEU A 824 21.26 17.91 -48.75
N TYR A 825 20.81 17.36 -49.89
CA TYR A 825 20.67 18.10 -51.15
C TYR A 825 19.59 17.51 -52.07
N MET A 826 19.06 18.33 -52.96
CA MET A 826 18.17 17.91 -54.05
C MET A 826 18.47 18.68 -55.35
N ASP A 827 18.53 17.96 -56.48
CA ASP A 827 18.73 18.55 -57.80
C ASP A 827 17.38 18.92 -58.44
N ASN A 828 17.08 20.22 -58.55
CA ASN A 828 16.01 20.67 -59.44
C ASN A 828 16.51 20.61 -60.89
N LYS A 829 15.89 19.73 -61.68
CA LYS A 829 16.18 19.50 -63.11
C LYS A 829 14.98 19.78 -64.03
N LYS A 830 13.78 20.00 -63.47
CA LYS A 830 12.51 20.14 -64.22
C LYS A 830 12.02 21.58 -64.21
N ASP A 831 11.48 22.01 -65.36
CA ASP A 831 10.81 23.32 -65.55
C ASP A 831 11.71 24.54 -65.31
N LEU A 832 13.02 24.40 -65.54
CA LEU A 832 13.99 25.49 -65.42
C LEU A 832 14.01 26.34 -66.69
N LYS A 833 13.51 27.58 -66.59
CA LYS A 833 13.47 28.56 -67.68
C LYS A 833 14.61 29.57 -67.51
N LYS A 834 15.39 29.79 -68.57
CA LYS A 834 16.47 30.79 -68.60
C LYS A 834 15.91 32.18 -68.27
N GLY A 835 16.64 32.95 -67.48
CA GLY A 835 16.22 34.28 -67.02
C GLY A 835 15.22 34.31 -65.86
N LYS A 836 14.88 33.17 -65.24
CA LYS A 836 13.98 33.11 -64.07
C LYS A 836 14.73 32.88 -62.76
N ARG A 837 14.29 33.54 -61.69
CA ARG A 837 14.71 33.25 -60.31
C ARG A 837 13.81 32.17 -59.72
N TYR A 838 14.44 31.17 -59.10
CA TYR A 838 13.77 30.11 -58.36
C TYR A 838 14.09 30.25 -56.87
N PHE A 839 13.09 29.98 -56.06
CA PHE A 839 13.12 30.04 -54.60
C PHE A 839 12.78 28.66 -54.04
N TYR A 840 13.42 28.28 -52.94
CA TYR A 840 13.32 26.95 -52.34
C TYR A 840 13.28 27.05 -50.82
N LYS A 841 12.45 26.19 -50.23
CA LYS A 841 12.40 25.97 -48.78
C LYS A 841 12.38 24.49 -48.47
N VAL A 842 12.98 24.12 -47.35
CA VAL A 842 13.16 22.74 -46.89
C VAL A 842 12.67 22.63 -45.46
N ARG A 843 12.07 21.50 -45.08
CA ARG A 843 11.80 21.18 -43.66
C ARG A 843 12.06 19.70 -43.38
N ALA A 844 12.46 19.35 -42.16
CA ALA A 844 12.50 17.97 -41.70
C ALA A 844 11.07 17.41 -41.52
N TYR A 845 10.94 16.10 -41.45
CA TYR A 845 9.72 15.43 -41.02
C TYR A 845 10.03 14.11 -40.30
N LYS A 846 9.10 13.71 -39.46
CA LYS A 846 9.03 12.41 -38.78
C LYS A 846 7.57 11.96 -38.74
N VAL A 847 7.34 10.65 -38.84
CA VAL A 847 6.05 10.02 -38.59
C VAL A 847 6.10 9.35 -37.22
N VAL A 848 5.16 9.72 -36.36
CA VAL A 848 4.88 9.06 -35.07
C VAL A 848 3.39 8.73 -35.10
N ASP A 849 3.03 7.47 -34.85
CA ASP A 849 1.64 6.96 -34.83
C ASP A 849 0.81 7.38 -36.06
N GLY A 850 1.40 7.22 -37.25
CA GLY A 850 0.80 7.59 -38.54
C GLY A 850 0.70 9.11 -38.81
N LYS A 851 0.87 9.96 -37.80
CA LYS A 851 0.83 11.42 -37.92
C LYS A 851 2.20 11.98 -38.27
N THR A 852 2.27 12.88 -39.26
CA THR A 852 3.54 13.50 -39.67
C THR A 852 3.78 14.83 -38.96
N TYR A 853 4.86 14.91 -38.19
CA TYR A 853 5.39 16.10 -37.55
C TYR A 853 6.50 16.73 -38.40
N TYR A 854 6.77 18.02 -38.21
CA TYR A 854 7.65 18.80 -39.09
C TYR A 854 8.40 19.88 -38.35
N SER A 855 9.65 20.12 -38.77
CA SER A 855 10.36 21.34 -38.39
C SER A 855 9.74 22.59 -39.04
N ASP A 856 10.17 23.75 -38.55
CA ASP A 856 10.09 25.01 -39.29
C ASP A 856 10.65 24.86 -40.72
N TYR A 857 10.19 25.74 -41.62
CA TYR A 857 10.83 25.89 -42.92
C TYR A 857 12.19 26.59 -42.79
N SER A 858 13.17 26.10 -43.55
CA SER A 858 14.48 26.72 -43.70
C SER A 858 14.40 28.17 -44.17
N ASN A 859 15.49 28.92 -43.98
CA ASN A 859 15.70 30.18 -44.71
C ASN A 859 15.53 29.98 -46.22
N LEU A 860 15.20 31.07 -46.93
CA LEU A 860 14.83 30.99 -48.33
C LEU A 860 16.05 30.94 -49.27
N ALA A 861 16.41 29.74 -49.70
CA ALA A 861 17.41 29.53 -50.72
C ALA A 861 16.88 30.02 -52.08
N ASN A 862 17.60 30.91 -52.77
CA ASN A 862 17.19 31.39 -54.09
C ASN A 862 18.34 31.32 -55.11
N ARG A 863 18.01 31.22 -56.40
CA ARG A 863 18.99 31.20 -57.49
C ARG A 863 18.37 31.72 -58.79
N TYR A 864 19.10 32.60 -59.48
CA TYR A 864 18.78 32.98 -60.85
C TYR A 864 19.32 31.91 -61.82
N TYR A 865 18.47 31.41 -62.72
CA TYR A 865 18.85 30.44 -63.74
C TYR A 865 19.31 31.21 -64.99
N LYS A 866 20.63 31.34 -65.16
CA LYS A 866 21.28 32.00 -66.30
C LYS A 866 21.77 30.99 -67.32
#